data_AF-A0A660MAR7-F1
#
_entry.id   AF-A0A660MAR7-F1
#
_cell.length_a   1.000
_cell.length_b   1.000
_cell.length_c   1.000
_cell.angle_alpha   90.00
_cell.angle_beta   90.00
_cell.angle_gamma   90.00
#
_symmetry.space_group_name_H-M   'P 1'
#
loop_
_entity.id
_entity.type
_entity.pdbx_description
1 polymer ?
#
loop_
_entity_poly.entity_id
_entity_poly.type
_entity_poly.pdbx_seq_one_letter_code
_entity_poly.pdbx_strand_id
1 'polypeptide(L)'
;MLPTPDTIDKYIQKHASRASIQRAKECRVEQDFLEDDSAEYTCLGSSGAHYRITLRYAKKLSAHCTCPYNYGGLCKHSVAALRDLADHIRAQNPPPVSRPAAPRPPVREALTYTLTPDQTINPAVIIEDFERHGISGAYRHDNNVTIQQRTRKTLTLRTQDWGEHYEQHLTYDRAKNTLSLRCNCKRKTTYCRHMQMALDYLVSAFGRDYFADDYPQRHLAPLIKEYGFDPDDREAQRLFAADITDQGLKITPRDPALAPRDLFTRIRLPETPPAASDYGYALCIEFRTGQLAGFSVIEGKYDKTRSEITTRIKPLDAYDLEERILKGHYSSEALALYYSTGRIAQNYRNHARPEALTAAVREFADLCRTLPCPVYAHNLDDNYTRAHLTPITLNTSDRVSLDLDISRDGKLYQIDARLRLGDKNYTFTNKQLRINPLFIYHQNTLYPIADPQTANDITWFRQHPQTKIAADDAADFYQNALAPLSQRHQLTNNQLIRPAPPAADAAAPRAQIYLDEQNGNITFRPAVQYPERLIDPTSREPRLQTTAEGHYLQHPRDEALETRLLDTLRGLHPDFAAGAPYQLTAYQLLENHWLLDAADTLRKADIELLGLKNLKHYPYNLNRPTLSTRSESGIDW
;
A
#
# COMPACT_ATOMS: atom_id res chain seq x y z
N MET A 1 35.60 9.20 32.67
CA MET A 1 35.37 10.68 32.70
C MET A 1 34.49 10.99 31.52
N LEU A 2 33.29 11.54 31.76
CA LEU A 2 32.32 11.80 30.69
C LEU A 2 32.91 12.74 29.63
N PRO A 3 32.68 12.49 28.33
CA PRO A 3 33.17 13.37 27.28
C PRO A 3 32.48 14.74 27.36
N THR A 4 33.19 15.84 27.13
CA THR A 4 32.53 17.16 27.13
C THR A 4 31.53 17.27 25.98
N PRO A 5 30.45 18.06 26.11
CA PRO A 5 29.51 18.31 25.01
C PRO A 5 30.22 18.75 23.72
N ASP A 6 31.23 19.62 23.84
CA ASP A 6 32.07 20.04 22.71
C ASP A 6 32.84 18.89 22.04
N THR A 7 33.28 17.89 22.81
CA THR A 7 33.98 16.71 22.30
C THR A 7 33.02 15.82 21.52
N ILE A 8 31.79 15.66 22.02
CA ILE A 8 30.72 14.93 21.36
C ILE A 8 30.33 15.62 20.04
N ASP A 9 30.14 16.93 20.06
CA ASP A 9 29.77 17.71 18.86
C ASP A 9 30.85 17.63 17.77
N LYS A 10 32.14 17.76 18.14
CA LYS A 10 33.27 17.57 17.20
C LYS A 10 33.33 16.15 16.65
N TYR A 11 33.02 15.14 17.46
CA TYR A 11 32.98 13.74 17.03
C TYR A 11 31.86 13.48 16.01
N ILE A 12 30.65 14.00 16.26
CA ILE A 12 29.53 13.92 15.32
C ILE A 12 29.89 14.59 13.99
N GLN A 13 30.43 15.81 14.02
CA GLN A 13 30.80 16.55 12.80
C GLN A 13 31.88 15.84 11.97
N LYS A 14 32.80 15.13 12.62
CA LYS A 14 33.88 14.41 11.95
C LYS A 14 33.46 13.05 11.38
N HIS A 15 32.48 12.39 12.00
CA HIS A 15 32.17 10.98 11.72
C HIS A 15 30.76 10.73 11.17
N ALA A 16 29.87 11.72 11.12
CA ALA A 16 28.52 11.59 10.55
C ALA A 16 28.36 12.38 9.24
N SER A 17 27.56 11.85 8.32
CA SER A 17 27.15 12.60 7.12
C SER A 17 26.12 13.68 7.48
N ARG A 18 26.02 14.73 6.63
CA ARG A 18 25.02 15.81 6.81
C ARG A 18 23.58 15.25 6.88
N ALA A 19 23.28 14.22 6.08
CA ALA A 19 21.99 13.54 6.07
C ALA A 19 21.72 12.82 7.41
N SER A 20 22.69 12.08 7.95
CA SER A 20 22.54 11.42 9.26
C SER A 20 22.31 12.43 10.40
N ILE A 21 23.00 13.57 10.37
CA ILE A 21 22.88 14.64 11.38
C ILE A 21 21.49 15.29 11.38
N GLN A 22 20.92 15.51 10.19
CA GLN A 22 19.59 16.10 10.04
C GLN A 22 18.50 15.13 10.48
N ARG A 23 18.56 13.87 10.02
CA ARG A 23 17.55 12.85 10.31
C ARG A 23 17.59 12.33 11.75
N ALA A 24 18.68 12.57 12.49
CA ALA A 24 18.75 12.22 13.91
C ALA A 24 17.70 12.96 14.77
N LYS A 25 17.15 14.09 14.31
CA LYS A 25 16.06 14.80 15.01
C LYS A 25 14.73 14.02 15.03
N GLU A 26 14.57 13.07 14.10
CA GLU A 26 13.38 12.23 13.98
C GLU A 26 13.47 10.96 14.87
N CYS A 27 14.65 10.70 15.45
CA CYS A 27 14.90 9.52 16.27
C CYS A 27 14.61 9.84 17.74
N ARG A 28 13.74 9.05 18.37
CA ARG A 28 13.61 9.01 19.83
C ARG A 28 14.48 7.88 20.36
N VAL A 29 15.39 8.22 21.27
CA VAL A 29 16.26 7.26 21.95
C VAL A 29 15.82 7.13 23.39
N GLU A 30 15.91 5.93 23.93
CA GLU A 30 15.68 5.62 25.33
C GLU A 30 17.04 5.21 25.91
N GLN A 31 17.45 5.84 27.01
CA GLN A 31 18.70 5.52 27.69
C GLN A 31 18.51 4.26 28.53
N ASP A 32 19.17 3.17 28.14
CA ASP A 32 19.08 1.90 28.85
C ASP A 32 19.95 1.92 30.12
N PHE A 33 21.21 2.36 29.98
CA PHE A 33 22.11 2.62 31.12
C PHE A 33 23.24 3.60 30.78
N LEU A 34 23.80 4.23 31.82
CA LEU A 34 24.89 5.19 31.73
C LEU A 34 25.94 4.89 32.82
N GLU A 35 27.17 4.62 32.41
CA GLU A 35 28.32 4.33 33.27
C GLU A 35 29.45 5.35 33.05
N ASP A 36 30.49 5.30 33.89
CA ASP A 36 31.61 6.25 33.87
C ASP A 36 32.47 6.18 32.59
N ASP A 37 32.31 5.12 31.80
CA ASP A 37 33.13 4.82 30.62
C ASP A 37 32.33 4.36 29.37
N SER A 38 31.02 4.12 29.50
CA SER A 38 30.13 3.70 28.41
C SER A 38 28.65 4.02 28.68
N ALA A 39 27.84 4.04 27.61
CA ALA A 39 26.40 4.23 27.68
C ALA A 39 25.69 3.36 26.63
N GLU A 40 24.52 2.84 26.96
CA GLU A 40 23.65 2.13 26.00
C GLU A 40 22.30 2.80 25.85
N TYR A 41 21.81 2.78 24.60
CA TYR A 41 20.54 3.34 24.21
C TYR A 41 19.80 2.37 23.30
N THR A 42 18.47 2.42 23.36
CA THR A 42 17.57 1.75 22.44
C THR A 42 16.80 2.77 21.60
N CYS A 43 16.67 2.50 20.31
CA CYS A 43 15.95 3.37 19.37
C CYS A 43 15.03 2.56 18.46
N LEU A 44 13.79 3.01 18.32
CA LEU A 44 12.84 2.41 17.38
C LEU A 44 13.16 2.87 15.95
N GLY A 45 13.53 1.92 15.10
CA GLY A 45 13.79 2.14 13.68
C GLY A 45 12.54 2.46 12.88
N SER A 46 12.71 3.09 11.72
CA SER A 46 11.61 3.44 10.80
C SER A 46 10.86 2.22 10.23
N SER A 47 11.42 1.01 10.36
CA SER A 47 10.80 -0.27 10.01
C SER A 47 10.12 -0.97 11.19
N GLY A 48 10.04 -0.33 12.37
CA GLY A 48 9.50 -0.91 13.61
C GLY A 48 10.46 -1.83 14.37
N ALA A 49 11.69 -2.04 13.88
CA ALA A 49 12.72 -2.82 14.57
C ALA A 49 13.46 -1.98 15.64
N HIS A 50 13.80 -2.59 16.78
CA HIS A 50 14.59 -1.92 17.82
C HIS A 50 16.09 -2.05 17.52
N TYR A 51 16.79 -0.92 17.55
CA TYR A 51 18.25 -0.87 17.39
C TYR A 51 18.90 -0.49 18.70
N ARG A 52 19.94 -1.25 19.06
CA ARG A 52 20.79 -0.97 20.22
C ARG A 52 21.96 -0.11 19.77
N ILE A 53 22.25 0.93 20.54
CA ILE A 53 23.37 1.84 20.35
C ILE A 53 24.28 1.75 21.56
N THR A 54 25.55 1.46 21.32
CA THR A 54 26.58 1.41 22.35
C THR A 54 27.57 2.56 22.14
N LEU A 55 27.71 3.42 23.15
CA LEU A 55 28.69 4.49 23.21
C LEU A 55 29.81 4.08 24.16
N ARG A 56 31.08 4.23 23.76
CA ARG A 56 32.24 4.01 24.63
C ARG A 56 33.11 5.25 24.66
N TYR A 57 33.56 5.67 25.85
CA TYR A 57 34.35 6.89 26.04
C TYR A 57 35.48 6.75 27.08
N ALA A 58 35.81 5.54 27.51
CA ALA A 58 36.92 5.24 28.43
C ALA A 58 38.31 5.78 27.99
N LYS A 59 38.60 5.70 26.68
CA LYS A 59 39.88 6.14 26.07
C LYS A 59 39.69 7.01 24.84
N LYS A 60 38.76 6.60 23.98
CA LYS A 60 38.39 7.29 22.73
C LYS A 60 36.90 7.17 22.57
N LEU A 61 36.25 8.28 22.20
CA LEU A 61 34.83 8.27 21.90
C LEU A 61 34.56 7.40 20.67
N SER A 62 33.70 6.40 20.82
CA SER A 62 33.18 5.57 19.74
C SER A 62 31.70 5.30 19.92
N ALA A 63 31.00 5.15 18.80
CA ALA A 63 29.58 4.83 18.76
C ALA A 63 29.33 3.69 17.77
N HIS A 64 28.58 2.69 18.20
CA HIS A 64 28.15 1.56 17.38
C HIS A 64 26.64 1.41 17.46
N CYS A 65 25.99 1.02 16.36
CA CYS A 65 24.55 0.79 16.32
C CYS A 65 24.27 -0.50 15.54
N THR A 66 23.31 -1.30 15.99
CA THR A 66 22.91 -2.57 15.35
C THR A 66 22.06 -2.40 14.09
N CYS A 67 21.80 -1.16 13.64
CA CYS A 67 21.02 -0.92 12.44
C CYS A 67 21.78 -1.31 11.15
N PRO A 68 21.09 -1.71 10.07
CA PRO A 68 21.71 -2.18 8.82
C PRO A 68 22.36 -1.07 7.98
N TYR A 69 22.67 0.08 8.58
CA TYR A 69 23.24 1.24 7.90
C TYR A 69 24.66 0.96 7.40
N ASN A 70 24.89 1.08 6.09
CA ASN A 70 26.16 0.78 5.43
C ASN A 70 26.73 1.94 4.59
N TYR A 71 26.19 3.16 4.71
CA TYR A 71 26.59 4.33 3.91
C TYR A 71 27.85 5.06 4.40
N GLY A 72 28.64 4.44 5.29
CA GLY A 72 29.82 5.05 5.90
C GLY A 72 29.49 6.10 6.97
N GLY A 73 30.32 6.14 8.02
CA GLY A 73 30.14 7.05 9.16
C GLY A 73 29.02 6.63 10.12
N LEU A 74 28.61 7.56 10.98
CA LEU A 74 27.58 7.34 11.99
C LEU A 74 26.17 7.38 11.37
N CYS A 75 25.34 6.40 11.76
CA CYS A 75 23.92 6.39 11.43
C CYS A 75 23.15 7.46 12.24
N LYS A 76 21.92 7.77 11.83
CA LYS A 76 21.06 8.72 12.53
C LYS A 76 20.79 8.35 14.00
N HIS A 77 20.71 7.06 14.34
CA HIS A 77 20.47 6.58 15.71
C HIS A 77 21.68 6.84 16.62
N SER A 78 22.90 6.59 16.13
CA SER A 78 24.14 6.88 16.87
C SER A 78 24.29 8.38 17.13
N VAL A 79 23.91 9.22 16.17
CA VAL A 79 23.93 10.68 16.34
C VAL A 79 22.88 11.15 17.38
N ALA A 80 21.69 10.54 17.38
CA ALA A 80 20.66 10.84 18.37
C ALA A 80 21.10 10.47 19.79
N ALA A 81 21.67 9.27 19.99
CA ALA A 81 22.20 8.82 21.28
C ALA A 81 23.34 9.72 21.79
N LEU A 82 24.25 10.14 20.90
CA LEU A 82 25.34 11.07 21.27
C LEU A 82 24.80 12.44 21.69
N ARG A 83 23.74 12.96 21.05
CA ARG A 83 23.10 14.21 21.45
C ARG A 83 22.43 14.10 22.81
N ASP A 84 21.73 12.99 23.05
CA ASP A 84 21.10 12.73 24.35
C ASP A 84 22.13 12.68 25.48
N LEU A 85 23.27 11.99 25.27
CA LEU A 85 24.40 12.01 26.21
C LEU A 85 24.93 13.43 26.46
N ALA A 86 25.06 14.26 25.42
CA ALA A 86 25.52 15.63 25.57
C ALA A 86 24.54 16.49 26.39
N ASP A 87 23.24 16.30 26.20
CA ASP A 87 22.19 17.00 26.95
C ASP A 87 22.13 16.51 28.41
N HIS A 88 22.32 15.21 28.65
CA HIS A 88 22.48 14.65 29.99
C HIS A 88 23.65 15.30 30.75
N ILE A 89 24.80 15.45 30.09
CA ILE A 89 26.00 16.08 30.68
C ILE A 89 25.77 17.57 30.97
N ARG A 90 25.05 18.27 30.08
CA ARG A 90 24.64 19.68 30.30
C ARG A 90 23.67 19.83 31.47
N ALA A 91 22.77 18.87 31.66
CA ALA A 91 21.85 18.86 32.79
C ALA A 91 22.56 18.63 34.13
N GLN A 92 23.62 17.81 34.16
CA GLN A 92 24.42 17.57 35.36
C GLN A 92 25.37 18.72 35.71
N ASN A 93 25.86 19.46 34.71
CA ASN A 93 26.70 20.65 34.89
C ASN A 93 26.03 21.87 34.24
N PRO A 94 24.95 22.40 34.83
CA PRO A 94 24.30 23.58 34.31
C PRO A 94 25.30 24.75 34.32
N PRO A 95 25.39 25.54 33.24
CA PRO A 95 26.21 26.75 33.26
C PRO A 95 25.74 27.65 34.42
N PRO A 96 26.65 28.35 35.12
CA PRO A 96 26.27 29.17 36.26
C PRO A 96 25.21 30.19 35.84
N VAL A 97 24.18 30.33 36.69
CA VAL A 97 23.10 31.32 36.55
C VAL A 97 23.71 32.68 36.24
N SER A 98 23.19 33.30 35.18
CA SER A 98 23.61 34.60 34.68
C SER A 98 23.79 35.62 35.81
N ARG A 99 25.03 36.08 36.00
CA ARG A 99 25.34 37.27 36.81
C ARG A 99 24.53 38.48 36.32
N PRO A 100 24.22 39.46 37.20
CA PRO A 100 23.65 40.72 36.77
C PRO A 100 24.54 41.33 35.68
N ALA A 101 23.89 41.91 34.67
CA ALA A 101 24.52 42.44 33.48
C ALA A 101 25.79 43.26 33.81
N ALA A 102 26.89 42.89 33.16
CA ALA A 102 28.11 43.67 33.15
C ALA A 102 27.81 45.11 32.67
N PRO A 103 28.54 46.13 33.17
CA PRO A 103 28.31 47.51 32.78
C PRO A 103 28.42 47.64 31.25
N ARG A 104 27.48 48.41 30.69
CA ARG A 104 27.31 48.65 29.26
C ARG A 104 28.66 48.98 28.62
N PRO A 105 29.13 48.22 27.62
CA PRO A 105 30.30 48.62 26.85
C PRO A 105 30.02 49.98 26.18
N PRO A 106 31.07 50.78 25.88
CA PRO A 106 30.91 52.11 25.32
C PRO A 106 30.02 52.07 24.08
N VAL A 107 29.16 53.08 23.93
CA VAL A 107 28.22 53.22 22.82
C VAL A 107 29.01 53.13 21.51
N ARG A 108 28.97 51.98 20.85
CA ARG A 108 29.56 51.79 19.53
C ARG A 108 28.76 52.62 18.52
N GLU A 109 29.44 53.17 17.53
CA GLU A 109 28.80 53.94 16.46
C GLU A 109 27.70 53.11 15.79
N ALA A 110 26.56 53.73 15.50
CA ALA A 110 25.46 53.05 14.83
C ALA A 110 25.72 53.03 13.32
N LEU A 111 25.48 51.88 12.67
CA LEU A 111 25.34 51.89 11.21
C LEU A 111 24.11 52.73 10.88
N THR A 112 24.23 53.67 9.94
CA THR A 112 23.15 54.59 9.60
C THR A 112 22.91 54.58 8.11
N TYR A 113 21.67 54.27 7.70
CA TYR A 113 21.26 54.25 6.30
C TYR A 113 20.16 55.26 6.07
N THR A 114 20.31 56.09 5.04
CA THR A 114 19.24 56.98 4.59
C THR A 114 18.22 56.17 3.78
N LEU A 115 16.94 56.26 4.14
CA LEU A 115 15.87 55.60 3.39
C LEU A 115 15.58 56.37 2.09
N THR A 116 14.82 55.76 1.19
CA THR A 116 14.35 56.44 -0.02
C THR A 116 13.41 57.62 0.33
N PRO A 117 13.10 58.53 -0.60
CA PRO A 117 12.10 59.58 -0.38
C PRO A 117 10.73 59.05 0.06
N ASP A 118 10.36 57.85 -0.38
CA ASP A 118 9.13 57.15 0.00
C ASP A 118 9.27 56.40 1.35
N GLN A 119 10.32 56.69 2.12
CA GLN A 119 10.65 56.10 3.41
C GLN A 119 10.80 54.58 3.37
N THR A 120 11.25 54.05 2.23
CA THR A 120 11.47 52.60 2.05
C THR A 120 12.93 52.24 2.28
N ILE A 121 13.13 51.07 2.88
CA ILE A 121 14.44 50.42 2.99
C ILE A 121 14.88 50.00 1.60
N ASN A 122 16.12 50.30 1.23
CA ASN A 122 16.75 49.81 0.02
C ASN A 122 17.69 48.64 0.36
N PRO A 123 17.26 47.37 0.23
CA PRO A 123 18.07 46.25 0.66
C PRO A 123 19.32 46.07 -0.19
N ALA A 124 19.32 46.48 -1.47
CA ALA A 124 20.47 46.32 -2.34
C ALA A 124 21.68 47.11 -1.82
N VAL A 125 21.46 48.37 -1.43
CA VAL A 125 22.50 49.24 -0.85
C VAL A 125 23.03 48.66 0.46
N ILE A 126 22.14 48.16 1.32
CA ILE A 126 22.54 47.63 2.62
C ILE A 126 23.25 46.27 2.47
N ILE A 127 22.80 45.40 1.56
CA ILE A 127 23.46 44.12 1.27
C ILE A 127 24.86 44.37 0.72
N GLU A 128 25.02 45.27 -0.25
CA GLU A 128 26.33 45.59 -0.83
C GLU A 128 27.29 46.15 0.23
N ASP A 129 26.81 47.01 1.13
CA ASP A 129 27.61 47.56 2.23
C ASP A 129 28.06 46.47 3.23
N PHE A 130 27.18 45.54 3.60
CA PHE A 130 27.54 44.40 4.45
C PHE A 130 28.53 43.45 3.77
N GLU A 131 28.38 43.19 2.46
CA GLU A 131 29.30 42.36 1.68
C GLU A 131 30.70 42.98 1.58
N ARG A 132 30.79 44.29 1.34
CA ARG A 132 32.07 45.04 1.35
C ARG A 132 32.80 44.94 2.69
N HIS A 133 32.07 44.77 3.79
CA HIS A 133 32.62 44.58 5.14
C HIS A 133 32.76 43.11 5.55
N GLY A 134 32.77 42.18 4.59
CA GLY A 134 33.08 40.77 4.81
C GLY A 134 31.95 39.98 5.48
N ILE A 135 30.71 40.46 5.41
CA ILE A 135 29.51 39.75 5.84
C ILE A 135 28.79 39.23 4.58
N SER A 136 29.00 37.97 4.19
CA SER A 136 28.37 37.41 2.98
C SER A 136 26.98 36.81 3.26
N GLY A 137 26.06 36.98 2.31
CA GLY A 137 24.69 36.45 2.36
C GLY A 137 24.55 34.94 2.16
N ALA A 138 25.63 34.16 2.17
CA ALA A 138 25.62 32.73 1.84
C ALA A 138 24.97 31.83 2.91
N TYR A 139 24.66 32.37 4.10
CA TYR A 139 24.03 31.64 5.19
C TYR A 139 22.68 32.28 5.56
N ARG A 140 21.72 32.19 4.64
CA ARG A 140 20.37 32.76 4.80
C ARG A 140 19.35 31.84 5.46
N HIS A 141 19.70 30.60 5.81
CA HIS A 141 18.74 29.63 6.33
C HIS A 141 19.21 29.08 7.70
N ASP A 142 18.27 29.09 8.65
CA ASP A 142 18.29 28.44 9.98
C ASP A 142 18.85 29.20 11.20
N ASN A 143 18.44 30.45 11.44
CA ASN A 143 18.54 31.06 12.78
C ASN A 143 17.27 31.84 13.12
N ASN A 144 16.69 31.59 14.31
CA ASN A 144 15.45 32.21 14.78
C ASN A 144 15.66 33.70 15.12
N VAL A 145 14.91 34.59 14.47
CA VAL A 145 14.78 36.01 14.83
C VAL A 145 13.41 36.24 15.45
N THR A 146 13.36 36.92 16.60
CA THR A 146 12.10 37.30 17.26
C THR A 146 12.07 38.79 17.57
N ILE A 147 10.89 39.40 17.53
CA ILE A 147 10.68 40.77 18.00
C ILE A 147 10.46 40.74 19.51
N GLN A 148 11.24 41.55 20.23
CA GLN A 148 11.09 41.75 21.67
C GLN A 148 10.26 43.00 21.96
N GLN A 149 10.49 44.07 21.20
CA GLN A 149 9.76 45.33 21.31
C GLN A 149 9.69 46.00 19.94
N ARG A 150 8.54 46.61 19.62
CA ARG A 150 8.35 47.25 18.32
C ARG A 150 7.39 48.43 18.38
N THR A 151 7.88 49.57 17.94
CA THR A 151 7.11 50.76 17.59
C THR A 151 7.37 51.13 16.12
N ARG A 152 6.72 52.17 15.62
CA ARG A 152 7.02 52.77 14.30
C ARG A 152 8.41 53.42 14.25
N LYS A 153 9.00 53.73 15.41
CA LYS A 153 10.29 54.42 15.54
C LYS A 153 11.43 53.48 15.95
N THR A 154 11.16 52.50 16.79
CA THR A 154 12.16 51.66 17.43
C THR A 154 11.78 50.18 17.35
N LEU A 155 12.74 49.33 17.02
CA LEU A 155 12.57 47.88 17.06
C LEU A 155 13.73 47.26 17.81
N THR A 156 13.42 46.34 18.72
CA THR A 156 14.38 45.47 19.37
C THR A 156 14.11 44.05 18.91
N LEU A 157 15.05 43.49 18.16
CA LEU A 157 15.01 42.12 17.67
C LEU A 157 16.01 41.28 18.46
N ARG A 158 15.75 39.97 18.55
CA ARG A 158 16.62 39.00 19.18
C ARG A 158 16.93 37.88 18.20
N THR A 159 18.20 37.71 17.88
CA THR A 159 18.71 36.60 17.06
C THR A 159 19.28 35.53 17.96
N GLN A 160 18.93 34.27 17.72
CA GLN A 160 19.65 33.12 18.27
C GLN A 160 20.77 32.70 17.32
N ASP A 161 22.00 32.62 17.81
CA ASP A 161 23.16 32.19 17.02
C ASP A 161 24.09 31.39 17.92
N TRP A 162 24.40 30.14 17.54
CA TRP A 162 25.21 29.20 18.33
C TRP A 162 24.74 28.97 19.77
N GLY A 163 23.42 28.99 20.02
CA GLY A 163 22.83 28.79 21.35
C GLY A 163 22.84 30.04 22.25
N GLU A 164 23.50 31.11 21.80
CA GLU A 164 23.51 32.42 22.47
C GLU A 164 22.45 33.36 21.86
N HIS A 165 22.12 34.40 22.61
CA HIS A 165 21.15 35.41 22.17
C HIS A 165 21.77 36.79 22.07
N TYR A 166 21.53 37.44 20.94
CA TYR A 166 22.00 38.79 20.67
C TYR A 166 20.82 39.69 20.36
N GLU A 167 20.83 40.91 20.90
CA GLU A 167 19.82 41.93 20.65
C GLU A 167 20.32 42.92 19.60
N GLN A 168 19.42 43.25 18.68
CA GLN A 168 19.60 44.27 17.66
C GLN A 168 18.60 45.38 17.90
N HIS A 169 19.08 46.61 17.96
CA HIS A 169 18.25 47.81 18.10
C HIS A 169 18.26 48.59 16.79
N LEU A 170 17.09 48.72 16.19
CA LEU A 170 16.84 49.52 15.00
C LEU A 170 16.09 50.78 15.43
N THR A 171 16.54 51.95 15.02
CA THR A 171 15.90 53.24 15.33
C THR A 171 15.77 54.07 14.07
N TYR A 172 14.55 54.41 13.70
CA TYR A 172 14.26 55.31 12.58
C TYR A 172 14.11 56.75 13.07
N ASP A 173 14.95 57.65 12.55
CA ASP A 173 14.82 59.09 12.72
C ASP A 173 14.08 59.67 11.51
N ARG A 174 12.82 60.00 11.73
CA ARG A 174 11.89 60.48 10.71
C ARG A 174 12.22 61.88 10.19
N ALA A 175 12.82 62.74 11.02
CA ALA A 175 13.20 64.09 10.60
C ALA A 175 14.42 64.07 9.66
N LYS A 176 15.30 63.09 9.85
CA LYS A 176 16.50 62.89 9.02
C LYS A 176 16.34 61.85 7.93
N ASN A 177 15.22 61.11 7.94
CA ASN A 177 14.98 59.95 7.09
C ASN A 177 16.08 58.88 7.18
N THR A 178 16.61 58.64 8.37
CA THR A 178 17.74 57.72 8.61
C THR A 178 17.36 56.57 9.54
N LEU A 179 17.69 55.34 9.15
CA LEU A 179 17.59 54.13 9.97
C LEU A 179 18.96 53.81 10.59
N SER A 180 19.04 53.85 11.92
CA SER A 180 20.23 53.47 12.69
C SER A 180 20.13 52.03 13.20
N LEU A 181 21.19 51.23 13.04
CA LEU A 181 21.27 49.84 13.48
C LEU A 181 22.39 49.68 14.51
N ARG A 182 22.10 48.92 15.58
CA ARG A 182 23.07 48.54 16.61
C ARG A 182 22.87 47.08 17.01
N CYS A 183 23.93 46.41 17.42
CA CYS A 183 23.87 45.07 17.99
C CYS A 183 24.75 44.95 19.23
N ASN A 184 24.32 44.18 20.23
CA ASN A 184 25.07 43.93 21.46
C ASN A 184 26.15 42.81 21.34
N CYS A 185 26.38 42.26 20.14
CA CYS A 185 27.34 41.17 19.93
C CYS A 185 28.79 41.59 20.23
N LYS A 186 29.65 40.61 20.55
CA LYS A 186 31.03 40.85 20.99
C LYS A 186 32.03 41.15 19.85
N ARG A 187 31.59 41.24 18.58
CA ARG A 187 32.49 41.58 17.46
C ARG A 187 33.15 42.95 17.66
N LYS A 188 34.40 43.08 17.18
CA LYS A 188 35.16 44.34 17.21
C LYS A 188 34.74 45.32 16.10
N THR A 189 34.14 44.81 15.02
CA THR A 189 33.64 45.59 13.89
C THR A 189 32.23 46.10 14.13
N THR A 190 31.89 47.24 13.53
CA THR A 190 30.52 47.79 13.54
C THR A 190 29.55 46.91 12.75
N TYR A 191 30.03 46.06 11.84
CA TYR A 191 29.24 45.10 11.06
C TYR A 191 29.22 43.70 11.69
N CYS A 192 28.04 43.09 11.75
CA CYS A 192 27.86 41.70 12.18
C CYS A 192 26.70 41.04 11.45
N ARG A 193 26.75 39.70 11.33
CA ARG A 193 25.69 38.90 10.69
C ARG A 193 24.33 39.08 11.36
N HIS A 194 24.29 39.31 12.68
CA HIS A 194 23.03 39.48 13.40
C HIS A 194 22.23 40.72 12.95
N MET A 195 22.90 41.83 12.60
CA MET A 195 22.20 43.01 12.07
C MET A 195 21.64 42.78 10.67
N GLN A 196 22.37 42.04 9.82
CA GLN A 196 21.87 41.63 8.52
C GLN A 196 20.62 40.76 8.67
N MET A 197 20.67 39.77 9.56
CA MET A 197 19.53 38.90 9.86
C MET A 197 18.31 39.68 10.40
N ALA A 198 18.53 40.64 11.30
CA ALA A 198 17.46 41.46 11.84
C ALA A 198 16.81 42.34 10.75
N LEU A 199 17.60 42.88 9.83
CA LEU A 199 17.10 43.65 8.70
C LEU A 199 16.36 42.77 7.67
N ASP A 200 16.91 41.61 7.33
CA ASP A 200 16.28 40.64 6.43
C ASP A 200 14.93 40.18 6.98
N TYR A 201 14.86 39.91 8.29
CA TYR A 201 13.61 39.59 8.97
C TYR A 201 12.62 40.75 8.91
N LEU A 202 13.06 41.99 9.22
CA LEU A 202 12.20 43.17 9.13
C LEU A 202 11.61 43.33 7.74
N VAL A 203 12.43 43.24 6.70
CA VAL A 203 11.99 43.39 5.30
C VAL A 203 11.06 42.25 4.88
N SER A 204 11.33 41.01 5.33
CA SER A 204 10.52 39.84 4.97
C SER A 204 9.17 39.83 5.68
N ALA A 205 9.12 40.20 6.96
CA ALA A 205 7.90 40.15 7.77
C ALA A 205 7.06 41.44 7.67
N PHE A 206 7.68 42.60 7.49
CA PHE A 206 7.01 43.91 7.50
C PHE A 206 7.15 44.69 6.19
N GLY A 207 7.78 44.13 5.16
CA GLY A 207 8.02 44.84 3.91
C GLY A 207 9.09 45.93 4.01
N ARG A 208 9.54 46.40 2.85
CA ARG A 208 10.57 47.46 2.74
C ARG A 208 10.04 48.83 3.12
N ASP A 209 8.76 49.03 2.91
CA ASP A 209 8.01 50.25 3.17
C ASP A 209 7.49 50.32 4.59
N TYR A 210 7.95 49.43 5.49
CA TYR A 210 7.53 49.42 6.88
C TYR A 210 7.48 50.84 7.42
N PHE A 211 8.51 51.69 7.28
CA PHE A 211 8.54 53.02 7.89
C PHE A 211 7.66 54.10 7.24
N ALA A 212 7.04 53.82 6.08
CA ALA A 212 6.22 54.78 5.34
C ALA A 212 4.98 55.24 6.10
N ASP A 213 4.53 56.47 5.84
CA ASP A 213 3.41 57.12 6.53
C ASP A 213 2.07 56.45 6.22
N ASP A 214 1.94 55.97 5.00
CA ASP A 214 0.79 55.29 4.42
C ASP A 214 0.89 53.76 4.49
N TYR A 215 1.81 53.20 5.29
CA TYR A 215 2.11 51.76 5.31
C TYR A 215 0.85 50.88 5.44
N PRO A 216 -0.04 51.03 6.45
CA PRO A 216 -1.25 50.22 6.52
C PRO A 216 -2.17 50.37 5.29
N GLN A 217 -2.33 51.59 4.76
CA GLN A 217 -3.19 51.89 3.62
C GLN A 217 -2.68 51.26 2.32
N ARG A 218 -1.36 51.32 2.10
CA ARG A 218 -0.71 50.80 0.90
C ARG A 218 -0.90 49.29 0.74
N HIS A 219 -0.92 48.55 1.85
CA HIS A 219 -1.15 47.09 1.84
C HIS A 219 -2.64 46.71 1.96
N LEU A 220 -3.52 47.63 2.39
CA LEU A 220 -4.97 47.44 2.36
C LEU A 220 -5.53 47.46 0.93
N ALA A 221 -5.04 48.37 0.09
CA ALA A 221 -5.57 48.57 -1.26
C ALA A 221 -5.58 47.28 -2.15
N PRO A 222 -4.52 46.45 -2.18
CA PRO A 222 -4.55 45.17 -2.90
C PRO A 222 -5.61 44.20 -2.40
N LEU A 223 -5.80 44.09 -1.08
CA LEU A 223 -6.79 43.20 -0.47
C LEU A 223 -8.21 43.68 -0.75
N ILE A 224 -8.48 44.99 -0.61
CA ILE A 224 -9.79 45.59 -0.93
C ILE A 224 -10.17 45.27 -2.39
N LYS A 225 -9.19 45.35 -3.30
CA LYS A 225 -9.37 45.01 -4.72
C LYS A 225 -9.61 43.51 -4.95
N GLU A 226 -8.96 42.62 -4.21
CA GLU A 226 -9.20 41.16 -4.24
C GLU A 226 -10.65 40.83 -3.87
N TYR A 227 -11.22 41.57 -2.92
CA TYR A 227 -12.61 41.46 -2.50
C TYR A 227 -13.60 42.19 -3.44
N GLY A 228 -13.08 42.87 -4.48
CA GLY A 228 -13.89 43.48 -5.54
C GLY A 228 -14.32 44.92 -5.27
N PHE A 229 -13.81 45.57 -4.24
CA PHE A 229 -14.11 46.96 -3.90
C PHE A 229 -13.08 47.93 -4.49
N ASP A 230 -13.47 49.20 -4.58
CA ASP A 230 -12.56 50.31 -4.88
C ASP A 230 -11.69 50.62 -3.64
N PRO A 231 -10.34 50.60 -3.73
CA PRO A 231 -9.45 50.97 -2.64
C PRO A 231 -9.69 52.36 -2.04
N ASP A 232 -10.23 53.30 -2.81
CA ASP A 232 -10.48 54.68 -2.35
C ASP A 232 -11.85 54.86 -1.68
N ASP A 233 -12.70 53.83 -1.68
CA ASP A 233 -14.01 53.84 -1.01
C ASP A 233 -13.87 53.72 0.51
N ARG A 234 -14.32 54.76 1.23
CA ARG A 234 -14.26 54.83 2.70
C ARG A 234 -15.12 53.78 3.41
N GLU A 235 -16.25 53.37 2.83
CA GLU A 235 -17.08 52.31 3.42
C GLU A 235 -16.41 50.95 3.22
N ALA A 236 -15.83 50.69 2.05
CA ALA A 236 -15.07 49.47 1.80
C ALA A 236 -13.85 49.36 2.71
N GLN A 237 -13.09 50.45 2.91
CA GLN A 237 -11.95 50.48 3.83
C GLN A 237 -12.33 50.11 5.28
N ARG A 238 -13.54 50.48 5.74
CA ARG A 238 -14.03 50.12 7.09
C ARG A 238 -14.27 48.63 7.27
N LEU A 239 -14.45 47.86 6.20
CA LEU A 239 -14.66 46.42 6.25
C LEU A 239 -13.39 45.63 6.60
N PHE A 240 -12.22 46.27 6.54
CA PHE A 240 -10.93 45.62 6.78
C PHE A 240 -10.25 46.22 8.01
N ALA A 241 -9.41 45.41 8.64
CA ALA A 241 -8.51 45.81 9.71
C ALA A 241 -7.07 45.55 9.26
N ALA A 242 -6.19 46.50 9.54
CA ALA A 242 -4.77 46.42 9.28
C ALA A 242 -4.04 46.58 10.62
N ASP A 243 -3.68 45.44 11.21
CA ASP A 243 -3.02 45.38 12.52
C ASP A 243 -1.55 45.03 12.32
N ILE A 244 -0.66 45.94 12.71
CA ILE A 244 0.75 45.60 12.72
C ILE A 244 1.00 44.74 13.97
N THR A 245 1.35 43.47 13.79
CA THR A 245 1.66 42.49 14.86
C THR A 245 3.17 42.25 14.98
N ASP A 246 3.60 41.46 15.96
CA ASP A 246 5.01 41.04 16.09
C ASP A 246 5.46 40.08 14.97
N GLN A 247 4.52 39.56 14.16
CA GLN A 247 4.81 38.69 13.01
C GLN A 247 4.70 39.41 11.66
N GLY A 248 4.46 40.72 11.65
CA GLY A 248 4.24 41.49 10.43
C GLY A 248 2.90 42.22 10.42
N LEU A 249 2.58 42.83 9.28
CA LEU A 249 1.27 43.44 9.05
C LEU A 249 0.23 42.36 8.77
N LYS A 250 -0.77 42.25 9.64
CA LYS A 250 -1.92 41.39 9.46
C LYS A 250 -3.06 42.22 8.89
N ILE A 251 -3.50 41.86 7.69
CA ILE A 251 -4.65 42.49 7.05
C ILE A 251 -5.73 41.44 6.91
N THR A 252 -6.87 41.69 7.53
CA THR A 252 -8.00 40.76 7.51
C THR A 252 -9.32 41.51 7.41
N PRO A 253 -10.35 40.93 6.80
CA PRO A 253 -11.71 41.40 6.98
C PRO A 253 -12.07 41.50 8.48
N ARG A 254 -12.86 42.50 8.84
CA ARG A 254 -13.44 42.63 10.19
C ARG A 254 -14.56 41.64 10.42
N ASP A 255 -15.34 41.38 9.37
CA ASP A 255 -16.34 40.31 9.37
C ASP A 255 -15.68 39.01 8.88
N PRO A 256 -15.53 37.98 9.72
CA PRO A 256 -14.94 36.71 9.31
C PRO A 256 -15.77 35.97 8.23
N ALA A 257 -17.03 36.35 8.00
CA ALA A 257 -17.86 35.81 6.92
C ALA A 257 -17.60 36.46 5.56
N LEU A 258 -16.86 37.58 5.51
CA LEU A 258 -16.54 38.26 4.25
C LEU A 258 -15.51 37.44 3.46
N ALA A 259 -15.88 37.04 2.23
CA ALA A 259 -15.06 36.23 1.35
C ALA A 259 -14.60 37.02 0.10
N PRO A 260 -13.46 36.65 -0.51
CA PRO A 260 -13.00 37.26 -1.75
C PRO A 260 -13.93 36.92 -2.91
N ARG A 261 -13.98 37.81 -3.91
CA ARG A 261 -14.93 37.73 -5.04
C ARG A 261 -14.78 36.46 -5.89
N ASP A 262 -13.60 35.85 -5.88
CA ASP A 262 -13.23 34.66 -6.62
C ASP A 262 -13.32 33.38 -5.77
N LEU A 263 -13.94 33.43 -4.58
CA LEU A 263 -14.09 32.27 -3.68
C LEU A 263 -14.57 31.02 -4.44
N PHE A 264 -15.66 31.14 -5.19
CA PHE A 264 -16.25 30.02 -5.91
C PHE A 264 -15.37 29.48 -7.04
N THR A 265 -14.45 30.30 -7.56
CA THR A 265 -13.41 29.84 -8.49
C THR A 265 -12.31 29.09 -7.75
N ARG A 266 -11.89 29.58 -6.57
CA ARG A 266 -10.84 28.96 -5.74
C ARG A 266 -11.26 27.60 -5.16
N ILE A 267 -12.53 27.46 -4.77
CA ILE A 267 -13.06 26.20 -4.23
C ILE A 267 -13.63 25.28 -5.31
N ARG A 268 -13.63 25.72 -6.58
CA ARG A 268 -14.06 24.85 -7.67
C ARG A 268 -13.04 23.73 -7.84
N LEU A 269 -13.49 22.51 -7.58
CA LEU A 269 -12.69 21.33 -7.88
C LEU A 269 -12.57 21.19 -9.40
N PRO A 270 -11.41 20.77 -9.93
CA PRO A 270 -11.27 20.47 -11.34
C PRO A 270 -12.21 19.31 -11.70
N GLU A 271 -13.19 19.58 -12.58
CA GLU A 271 -14.14 18.57 -13.09
C GLU A 271 -13.52 17.72 -14.21
N THR A 272 -12.40 18.15 -14.79
CA THR A 272 -11.74 17.45 -15.89
C THR A 272 -10.91 16.30 -15.32
N PRO A 273 -11.26 15.02 -15.58
CA PRO A 273 -10.36 13.93 -15.27
C PRO A 273 -9.02 14.17 -15.99
N PRO A 274 -7.89 13.80 -15.39
CA PRO A 274 -6.60 13.93 -16.05
C PRO A 274 -6.65 13.24 -17.42
N ALA A 275 -6.06 13.88 -18.43
CA ALA A 275 -6.02 13.33 -19.78
C ALA A 275 -5.45 11.91 -19.74
N ALA A 276 -6.14 10.96 -20.38
CA ALA A 276 -5.72 9.57 -20.39
C ALA A 276 -4.31 9.47 -21.00
N SER A 277 -3.37 8.89 -20.25
CA SER A 277 -2.01 8.68 -20.72
C SER A 277 -1.99 7.74 -21.94
N ASP A 278 -1.26 8.13 -22.98
CA ASP A 278 -0.92 7.24 -24.12
C ASP A 278 -0.05 6.06 -23.69
N TYR A 279 0.52 6.11 -22.49
CA TYR A 279 1.29 5.05 -21.89
C TYR A 279 0.44 4.16 -21.00
N GLY A 280 0.77 2.87 -21.01
CA GLY A 280 0.25 1.92 -20.03
C GLY A 280 1.25 0.83 -19.73
N TYR A 281 0.72 -0.29 -19.28
CA TYR A 281 1.49 -1.42 -18.81
C TYR A 281 0.96 -2.74 -19.38
N ALA A 282 1.81 -3.77 -19.34
CA ALA A 282 1.47 -5.12 -19.75
C ALA A 282 2.20 -6.14 -18.88
N LEU A 283 1.64 -7.34 -18.81
CA LEU A 283 2.26 -8.47 -18.13
C LEU A 283 3.06 -9.30 -19.14
N CYS A 284 4.32 -9.56 -18.83
CA CYS A 284 5.13 -10.52 -19.55
C CYS A 284 5.27 -11.81 -18.74
N ILE A 285 4.92 -12.94 -19.36
CA ILE A 285 5.24 -14.29 -18.89
C ILE A 285 6.61 -14.65 -19.48
N GLU A 286 7.62 -14.74 -18.62
CA GLU A 286 9.00 -14.90 -19.05
C GLU A 286 9.39 -16.38 -19.10
N PHE A 287 9.96 -16.78 -20.22
CA PHE A 287 10.46 -18.13 -20.43
C PHE A 287 11.98 -18.12 -20.59
N ARG A 288 12.66 -19.14 -20.05
CA ARG A 288 14.05 -19.47 -20.36
C ARG A 288 14.10 -20.94 -20.74
N THR A 289 14.75 -21.26 -21.87
CA THR A 289 14.84 -22.63 -22.41
C THR A 289 13.48 -23.37 -22.49
N GLY A 290 12.40 -22.62 -22.73
CA GLY A 290 11.03 -23.15 -22.82
C GLY A 290 10.32 -23.39 -21.48
N GLN A 291 11.00 -23.20 -20.35
CA GLN A 291 10.42 -23.27 -19.01
C GLN A 291 10.04 -21.88 -18.49
N LEU A 292 9.03 -21.82 -17.61
CA LEU A 292 8.65 -20.59 -16.94
C LEU A 292 9.81 -20.12 -16.03
N ALA A 293 10.34 -18.94 -16.30
CA ALA A 293 11.40 -18.32 -15.53
C ALA A 293 10.86 -17.29 -14.52
N GLY A 294 9.78 -16.58 -14.89
CA GLY A 294 9.23 -15.54 -14.04
C GLY A 294 8.17 -14.70 -14.73
N PHE A 295 7.99 -13.51 -14.18
CA PHE A 295 7.07 -12.50 -14.67
C PHE A 295 7.76 -11.16 -14.62
N SER A 296 7.46 -10.31 -15.59
CA SER A 296 7.82 -8.90 -15.55
C SER A 296 6.63 -8.04 -15.93
N VAL A 297 6.53 -6.87 -15.32
CA VAL A 297 5.61 -5.84 -15.77
C VAL A 297 6.42 -4.89 -16.64
N ILE A 298 5.90 -4.60 -17.83
CA ILE A 298 6.52 -3.67 -18.77
C ILE A 298 5.64 -2.45 -18.94
N GLU A 299 6.25 -1.33 -19.29
CA GLU A 299 5.57 -0.11 -19.70
C GLU A 299 5.88 0.24 -21.15
N GLY A 300 4.96 0.95 -21.78
CA GLY A 300 5.15 1.49 -23.14
C GLY A 300 3.91 2.21 -23.64
N LYS A 301 3.98 2.69 -24.88
CA LYS A 301 2.85 3.34 -25.54
C LYS A 301 1.85 2.33 -26.06
N TYR A 302 0.57 2.53 -25.76
CA TYR A 302 -0.50 1.75 -26.35
C TYR A 302 -0.70 2.05 -27.83
N ASP A 303 -1.34 1.12 -28.54
CA ASP A 303 -2.04 1.41 -29.79
C ASP A 303 -3.30 2.26 -29.55
N LYS A 304 -3.96 2.68 -30.63
CA LYS A 304 -5.18 3.52 -30.54
C LYS A 304 -6.33 2.83 -29.80
N THR A 305 -6.35 1.50 -29.82
CA THR A 305 -7.37 0.64 -29.17
C THR A 305 -7.03 0.31 -27.72
N ARG A 306 -5.82 0.65 -27.25
CA ARG A 306 -5.29 0.31 -25.91
C ARG A 306 -5.29 -1.19 -25.61
N SER A 307 -5.20 -2.00 -26.66
CA SER A 307 -5.15 -3.46 -26.60
C SER A 307 -3.72 -3.98 -26.61
N GLU A 308 -2.77 -3.22 -27.16
CA GLU A 308 -1.37 -3.66 -27.26
C GLU A 308 -0.37 -2.54 -26.96
N ILE A 309 0.78 -2.90 -26.39
CA ILE A 309 1.93 -2.00 -26.31
C ILE A 309 2.71 -2.06 -27.63
N THR A 310 2.98 -0.90 -28.22
CA THR A 310 3.60 -0.78 -29.56
C THR A 310 5.04 -0.30 -29.52
N THR A 311 5.36 0.71 -28.71
CA THR A 311 6.66 1.40 -28.74
C THR A 311 7.10 1.88 -27.36
N ARG A 312 8.38 2.26 -27.25
CA ARG A 312 9.02 2.73 -26.00
C ARG A 312 8.87 1.71 -24.86
N ILE A 313 9.02 0.45 -25.22
CA ILE A 313 8.84 -0.67 -24.32
C ILE A 313 10.05 -0.80 -23.42
N LYS A 314 9.82 -0.87 -22.10
CA LYS A 314 10.85 -1.14 -21.12
C LYS A 314 10.23 -1.81 -19.88
N PRO A 315 11.02 -2.53 -19.06
CA PRO A 315 10.56 -2.99 -17.76
C PRO A 315 10.06 -1.82 -16.91
N LEU A 316 8.97 -2.05 -16.17
CA LEU A 316 8.41 -1.09 -15.23
C LEU A 316 9.33 -1.01 -14.01
N ASP A 317 9.83 0.19 -13.71
CA ASP A 317 10.62 0.46 -12.51
C ASP A 317 9.68 0.68 -11.32
N ALA A 318 9.91 -0.05 -10.23
CA ALA A 318 9.13 0.08 -9.00
C ALA A 318 9.62 1.20 -8.09
N TYR A 319 10.82 1.76 -8.32
CA TYR A 319 11.41 2.77 -7.44
C TYR A 319 10.60 4.07 -7.39
N ASP A 320 10.02 4.49 -8.52
CA ASP A 320 9.26 5.73 -8.65
C ASP A 320 7.77 5.51 -8.97
N LEU A 321 7.28 4.26 -8.89
CA LEU A 321 5.94 3.90 -9.33
C LEU A 321 4.84 4.63 -8.56
N GLU A 322 4.99 4.80 -7.24
CA GLU A 322 4.05 5.59 -6.42
C GLU A 322 3.98 7.06 -6.86
N GLU A 323 5.13 7.70 -7.08
CA GLU A 323 5.18 9.08 -7.56
C GLU A 323 4.55 9.22 -8.95
N ARG A 324 4.75 8.24 -9.82
CA ARG A 324 4.16 8.20 -11.16
C ARG A 324 2.65 7.97 -11.13
N ILE A 325 2.14 7.19 -10.17
CA ILE A 325 0.69 7.04 -9.93
C ILE A 325 0.10 8.36 -9.42
N LEU A 326 0.75 9.02 -8.46
CA LEU A 326 0.32 10.32 -7.94
C LEU A 326 0.31 11.41 -9.03
N LYS A 327 1.22 11.31 -10.01
CA LYS A 327 1.26 12.18 -11.20
C LYS A 327 0.25 11.76 -12.30
N GLY A 328 -0.53 10.71 -12.09
CA GLY A 328 -1.54 10.23 -13.04
C GLY A 328 -1.00 9.51 -14.27
N HIS A 329 0.27 9.08 -14.25
CA HIS A 329 0.86 8.32 -15.37
C HIS A 329 0.38 6.87 -15.42
N TYR A 330 0.05 6.31 -14.25
CA TYR A 330 -0.51 4.98 -14.07
C TYR A 330 -1.64 4.99 -13.06
N SER A 331 -2.50 4.00 -13.17
CA SER A 331 -3.51 3.70 -12.17
C SER A 331 -2.96 2.73 -11.11
N SER A 332 -3.63 2.62 -9.96
CA SER A 332 -3.21 1.75 -8.85
C SER A 332 -3.09 0.27 -9.22
N GLU A 333 -3.76 -0.15 -10.29
CA GLU A 333 -3.74 -1.50 -10.84
C GLU A 333 -2.34 -1.91 -11.33
N ALA A 334 -1.51 -0.97 -11.81
CA ALA A 334 -0.13 -1.25 -12.19
C ALA A 334 0.72 -1.69 -10.98
N LEU A 335 0.52 -1.02 -9.84
CA LEU A 335 1.20 -1.35 -8.58
C LEU A 335 0.73 -2.70 -8.04
N ALA A 336 -0.58 -2.93 -8.07
CA ALA A 336 -1.16 -4.21 -7.67
C ALA A 336 -0.63 -5.37 -8.53
N LEU A 337 -0.57 -5.18 -9.86
CA LEU A 337 0.00 -6.16 -10.77
C LEU A 337 1.47 -6.47 -10.46
N TYR A 338 2.29 -5.43 -10.24
CA TYR A 338 3.71 -5.59 -9.92
C TYR A 338 3.92 -6.41 -8.65
N TYR A 339 3.21 -6.09 -7.56
CA TYR A 339 3.33 -6.84 -6.31
C TYR A 339 2.74 -8.26 -6.38
N SER A 340 1.57 -8.42 -6.99
CA SER A 340 0.91 -9.72 -7.14
C SER A 340 1.80 -10.70 -7.92
N THR A 341 2.35 -10.26 -9.06
CA THR A 341 3.28 -11.08 -9.86
C THR A 341 4.56 -11.41 -9.12
N GLY A 342 5.12 -10.47 -8.33
CA GLY A 342 6.26 -10.74 -7.46
C GLY A 342 5.97 -11.79 -6.38
N ARG A 343 4.80 -11.73 -5.73
CA ARG A 343 4.36 -12.71 -4.73
C ARG A 343 4.11 -14.09 -5.34
N ILE A 344 3.42 -14.15 -6.47
CA ILE A 344 3.21 -15.39 -7.24
C ILE A 344 4.55 -16.00 -7.64
N ALA A 345 5.49 -15.21 -8.17
CA ALA A 345 6.82 -15.68 -8.53
C ALA A 345 7.55 -16.28 -7.32
N GLN A 346 7.47 -15.62 -6.17
CA GLN A 346 8.12 -16.10 -4.96
C GLN A 346 7.52 -17.41 -4.45
N ASN A 347 6.18 -17.52 -4.43
CA ASN A 347 5.50 -18.75 -4.04
C ASN A 347 5.79 -19.88 -5.04
N TYR A 348 5.81 -19.57 -6.34
CA TYR A 348 6.17 -20.51 -7.40
C TYR A 348 7.60 -21.04 -7.25
N ARG A 349 8.60 -20.21 -6.93
CA ARG A 349 9.96 -20.70 -6.65
C ARG A 349 10.01 -21.66 -5.46
N ASN A 350 9.03 -21.57 -4.56
CA ASN A 350 8.90 -22.39 -3.37
C ASN A 350 7.86 -23.52 -3.51
N HIS A 351 7.40 -23.84 -4.72
CA HIS A 351 6.28 -24.77 -4.98
C HIS A 351 6.50 -26.21 -4.49
N ALA A 352 7.71 -26.59 -4.08
CA ALA A 352 7.94 -27.85 -3.39
C ALA A 352 7.20 -27.93 -2.03
N ARG A 353 6.84 -26.78 -1.44
CA ARG A 353 5.99 -26.68 -0.26
C ARG A 353 4.52 -26.61 -0.67
N PRO A 354 3.63 -27.48 -0.16
CA PRO A 354 2.22 -27.52 -0.55
C PRO A 354 1.48 -26.18 -0.37
N GLU A 355 1.78 -25.43 0.70
CA GLU A 355 1.15 -24.15 0.98
C GLU A 355 1.58 -23.08 -0.03
N ALA A 356 2.86 -23.09 -0.44
CA ALA A 356 3.38 -22.17 -1.43
C ALA A 356 2.83 -22.48 -2.82
N LEU A 357 2.72 -23.76 -3.20
CA LEU A 357 2.06 -24.16 -4.44
C LEU A 357 0.59 -23.72 -4.43
N THR A 358 -0.13 -23.98 -3.34
CA THR A 358 -1.53 -23.59 -3.15
C THR A 358 -1.73 -22.10 -3.35
N ALA A 359 -0.91 -21.27 -2.72
CA ALA A 359 -0.97 -19.82 -2.87
C ALA A 359 -0.65 -19.39 -4.30
N ALA A 360 0.43 -19.90 -4.90
CA ALA A 360 0.84 -19.51 -6.24
C ALA A 360 -0.24 -19.83 -7.31
N VAL A 361 -0.83 -21.02 -7.25
CA VAL A 361 -1.85 -21.48 -8.21
C VAL A 361 -3.12 -20.63 -8.10
N ARG A 362 -3.64 -20.45 -6.88
CA ARG A 362 -4.85 -19.66 -6.65
C ARG A 362 -4.67 -18.21 -7.06
N GLU A 363 -3.60 -17.57 -6.58
CA GLU A 363 -3.34 -16.17 -6.87
C GLU A 363 -3.10 -15.93 -8.37
N PHE A 364 -2.42 -16.84 -9.06
CA PHE A 364 -2.22 -16.72 -10.50
C PHE A 364 -3.54 -16.89 -11.28
N ALA A 365 -4.37 -17.87 -10.92
CA ALA A 365 -5.69 -18.04 -11.53
C ALA A 365 -6.60 -16.83 -11.30
N ASP A 366 -6.57 -16.25 -10.10
CA ASP A 366 -7.32 -15.03 -9.75
C ASP A 366 -6.83 -13.81 -10.54
N LEU A 367 -5.51 -13.66 -10.66
CA LEU A 367 -4.91 -12.63 -11.49
C LEU A 367 -5.38 -12.77 -12.94
N CYS A 368 -5.33 -13.97 -13.53
CA CYS A 368 -5.76 -14.19 -14.91
C CYS A 368 -7.23 -13.83 -15.17
N ARG A 369 -8.11 -13.89 -14.17
CA ARG A 369 -9.53 -13.51 -14.30
C ARG A 369 -9.75 -12.00 -14.27
N THR A 370 -8.83 -11.23 -13.71
CA THR A 370 -9.00 -9.80 -13.42
C THR A 370 -7.99 -8.91 -14.14
N LEU A 371 -7.10 -9.48 -14.95
CA LEU A 371 -6.03 -8.77 -15.66
C LEU A 371 -6.60 -7.64 -16.55
N PRO A 372 -6.28 -6.37 -16.27
CA PRO A 372 -6.81 -5.22 -17.02
C PRO A 372 -5.94 -4.84 -18.22
N CYS A 373 -4.88 -5.60 -18.50
CA CYS A 373 -3.84 -5.23 -19.45
C CYS A 373 -3.46 -6.40 -20.38
N PRO A 374 -2.85 -6.13 -21.54
CA PRO A 374 -2.36 -7.18 -22.41
C PRO A 374 -1.30 -8.05 -21.74
N VAL A 375 -1.21 -9.29 -22.21
CA VAL A 375 -0.26 -10.30 -21.73
C VAL A 375 0.60 -10.78 -22.90
N TYR A 376 1.91 -10.89 -22.66
CA TYR A 376 2.88 -11.33 -23.66
C TYR A 376 3.73 -12.50 -23.15
N ALA A 377 4.09 -13.42 -24.04
CA ALA A 377 5.19 -14.34 -23.83
C ALA A 377 6.48 -13.65 -24.24
N HIS A 378 7.50 -13.76 -23.41
CA HIS A 378 8.82 -13.19 -23.66
C HIS A 378 9.91 -14.20 -23.30
N ASN A 379 10.98 -14.25 -24.09
CA ASN A 379 12.17 -15.02 -23.77
C ASN A 379 13.12 -14.13 -22.94
N LEU A 380 13.45 -14.57 -21.74
CA LEU A 380 14.18 -13.77 -20.74
C LEU A 380 15.58 -13.34 -21.21
N ASP A 381 16.16 -14.06 -22.16
CA ASP A 381 17.49 -13.77 -22.69
C ASP A 381 17.46 -12.74 -23.85
N ASP A 382 16.26 -12.35 -24.31
CA ASP A 382 16.06 -11.33 -25.34
C ASP A 382 15.77 -9.94 -24.73
N ASN A 383 15.88 -8.88 -25.54
CA ASN A 383 15.52 -7.54 -25.10
C ASN A 383 14.00 -7.25 -25.22
N TYR A 384 13.52 -6.28 -24.46
CA TYR A 384 12.13 -5.82 -24.49
C TYR A 384 11.83 -4.94 -25.70
N THR A 385 11.50 -5.57 -26.82
CA THR A 385 11.03 -4.88 -28.04
C THR A 385 9.76 -5.55 -28.57
N ARG A 386 8.94 -4.83 -29.35
CA ARG A 386 7.68 -5.37 -29.87
C ARG A 386 7.87 -6.68 -30.67
N ALA A 387 9.02 -6.85 -31.33
CA ALA A 387 9.36 -8.05 -32.10
C ALA A 387 9.60 -9.29 -31.23
N HIS A 388 10.01 -9.12 -29.97
CA HIS A 388 10.28 -10.20 -29.02
C HIS A 388 9.13 -10.47 -28.03
N LEU A 389 7.99 -9.82 -28.24
CA LEU A 389 6.78 -9.98 -27.44
C LEU A 389 5.72 -10.69 -28.28
N THR A 390 5.35 -11.89 -27.86
CA THR A 390 4.29 -12.67 -28.50
C THR A 390 2.99 -12.51 -27.71
N PRO A 391 1.92 -11.95 -28.27
CA PRO A 391 0.64 -11.81 -27.57
C PRO A 391 0.12 -13.16 -27.05
N ILE A 392 -0.38 -13.19 -25.82
CA ILE A 392 -1.00 -14.35 -25.20
C ILE A 392 -2.51 -14.14 -25.13
N THR A 393 -3.26 -15.12 -25.60
CA THR A 393 -4.70 -15.22 -25.33
C THR A 393 -4.90 -15.94 -23.99
N LEU A 394 -5.61 -15.33 -23.06
CA LEU A 394 -5.99 -15.98 -21.81
C LEU A 394 -7.28 -16.78 -22.03
N ASN A 395 -7.26 -18.07 -21.70
CA ASN A 395 -8.45 -18.90 -21.67
C ASN A 395 -8.73 -19.32 -20.24
N THR A 396 -9.56 -18.53 -19.54
CA THR A 396 -9.99 -18.78 -18.16
C THR A 396 -11.27 -19.60 -18.06
N SER A 397 -11.90 -19.94 -19.20
CA SER A 397 -13.18 -20.65 -19.27
C SER A 397 -12.98 -22.16 -19.40
N ASP A 398 -12.04 -22.60 -20.23
CA ASP A 398 -11.77 -24.02 -20.43
C ASP A 398 -11.05 -24.62 -19.23
N ARG A 399 -11.63 -25.72 -18.71
CA ARG A 399 -11.04 -26.43 -17.57
C ARG A 399 -9.77 -27.16 -17.99
N VAL A 400 -8.70 -26.93 -17.25
CA VAL A 400 -7.51 -27.80 -17.24
C VAL A 400 -7.77 -28.96 -16.30
N SER A 401 -7.61 -30.19 -16.79
CA SER A 401 -7.80 -31.41 -16.00
C SER A 401 -7.01 -32.58 -16.60
N LEU A 402 -7.20 -33.77 -16.04
CA LEU A 402 -6.69 -35.00 -16.61
C LEU A 402 -7.83 -35.85 -17.16
N ASP A 403 -7.47 -36.66 -18.15
CA ASP A 403 -8.27 -37.77 -18.61
C ASP A 403 -7.54 -39.07 -18.26
N LEU A 404 -8.19 -39.94 -17.51
CA LEU A 404 -7.59 -41.12 -16.88
C LEU A 404 -8.20 -42.39 -17.47
N ASP A 405 -7.34 -43.26 -18.01
CA ASP A 405 -7.68 -44.60 -18.48
C ASP A 405 -7.19 -45.63 -17.45
N ILE A 406 -8.02 -46.64 -17.15
CA ILE A 406 -7.79 -47.58 -16.07
C ILE A 406 -7.85 -49.00 -16.58
N SER A 407 -6.79 -49.75 -16.28
CA SER A 407 -6.67 -51.17 -16.57
C SER A 407 -6.17 -51.94 -15.35
N ARG A 408 -6.24 -53.27 -15.40
CA ARG A 408 -5.81 -54.16 -14.31
C ARG A 408 -5.00 -55.32 -14.86
N ASP A 409 -3.88 -55.61 -14.21
CA ASP A 409 -3.03 -56.77 -14.45
C ASP A 409 -2.76 -57.49 -13.11
N GLY A 410 -3.48 -58.58 -12.85
CA GLY A 410 -3.45 -59.29 -11.58
C GLY A 410 -3.88 -58.42 -10.39
N LYS A 411 -2.94 -58.13 -9.47
CA LYS A 411 -3.14 -57.26 -8.30
C LYS A 411 -2.67 -55.81 -8.51
N LEU A 412 -2.26 -55.47 -9.72
CA LEU A 412 -1.80 -54.12 -10.07
C LEU A 412 -2.87 -53.43 -10.91
N TYR A 413 -3.38 -52.31 -10.42
CA TYR A 413 -4.20 -51.40 -11.18
C TYR A 413 -3.31 -50.36 -11.85
N GLN A 414 -3.54 -50.10 -13.13
CA GLN A 414 -2.79 -49.12 -13.89
C GLN A 414 -3.68 -47.93 -14.21
N ILE A 415 -3.14 -46.72 -14.02
CA ILE A 415 -3.73 -45.45 -14.44
C ILE A 415 -2.83 -44.84 -15.51
N ASP A 416 -3.39 -44.65 -16.70
CA ASP A 416 -2.78 -43.94 -17.81
C ASP A 416 -3.40 -42.54 -17.93
N ALA A 417 -2.61 -41.50 -17.71
CA ALA A 417 -3.10 -40.13 -17.69
C ALA A 417 -2.76 -39.36 -18.97
N ARG A 418 -3.74 -38.59 -19.46
CA ARG A 418 -3.58 -37.61 -20.53
C ARG A 418 -3.98 -36.23 -20.01
N LEU A 419 -3.31 -35.19 -20.48
CA LEU A 419 -3.70 -33.82 -20.17
C LEU A 419 -4.94 -33.45 -20.98
N ARG A 420 -5.99 -32.97 -20.31
CA ARG A 420 -7.22 -32.52 -20.94
C ARG A 420 -7.34 -31.00 -20.87
N LEU A 421 -7.48 -30.36 -22.03
CA LEU A 421 -7.78 -28.94 -22.18
C LEU A 421 -9.14 -28.81 -22.88
N GLY A 422 -10.17 -28.39 -22.15
CA GLY A 422 -11.54 -28.39 -22.65
C GLY A 422 -11.96 -29.81 -23.05
N ASP A 423 -12.17 -30.05 -24.35
CA ASP A 423 -12.54 -31.36 -24.90
C ASP A 423 -11.42 -32.12 -25.60
N LYS A 424 -10.20 -31.55 -25.61
CA LYS A 424 -9.06 -32.17 -26.28
C LYS A 424 -8.11 -32.82 -25.27
N ASN A 425 -7.66 -34.02 -25.61
CA ASN A 425 -6.69 -34.77 -24.83
C ASN A 425 -5.31 -34.72 -25.50
N TYR A 426 -4.27 -34.60 -24.69
CA TYR A 426 -2.88 -34.53 -25.13
C TYR A 426 -2.00 -35.48 -24.31
N THR A 427 -0.99 -36.07 -24.95
CA THR A 427 0.06 -36.77 -24.22
C THR A 427 1.01 -35.77 -23.56
N PHE A 428 1.54 -36.10 -22.39
CA PHE A 428 2.54 -35.27 -21.70
C PHE A 428 3.85 -35.11 -22.48
N THR A 429 4.10 -35.98 -23.47
CA THR A 429 5.25 -35.93 -24.38
C THR A 429 5.09 -34.94 -25.54
N ASN A 430 3.91 -34.32 -25.69
CA ASN A 430 3.68 -33.36 -26.76
C ASN A 430 4.52 -32.09 -26.57
N LYS A 431 5.48 -31.88 -27.46
CA LYS A 431 6.44 -30.75 -27.43
C LYS A 431 5.80 -29.37 -27.66
N GLN A 432 4.57 -29.31 -28.15
CA GLN A 432 3.83 -28.05 -28.33
C GLN A 432 3.27 -27.50 -27.00
N LEU A 433 3.22 -28.34 -25.96
CA LEU A 433 2.76 -27.95 -24.63
C LEU A 433 3.92 -27.46 -23.78
N ARG A 434 3.77 -26.28 -23.19
CA ARG A 434 4.59 -25.88 -22.04
C ARG A 434 3.75 -26.06 -20.78
N ILE A 435 4.09 -27.07 -20.01
CA ILE A 435 3.35 -27.48 -18.81
C ILE A 435 4.10 -26.97 -17.59
N ASN A 436 3.40 -26.32 -16.67
CA ASN A 436 3.91 -25.99 -15.34
C ASN A 436 2.75 -25.94 -14.34
N PRO A 437 3.02 -25.94 -13.02
CA PRO A 437 1.96 -25.94 -12.01
C PRO A 437 0.96 -24.76 -12.08
N LEU A 438 1.32 -23.61 -12.65
CA LEU A 438 0.43 -22.44 -12.72
C LEU A 438 -0.49 -22.47 -13.94
N PHE A 439 0.00 -23.00 -15.08
CA PHE A 439 -0.73 -22.98 -16.34
C PHE A 439 -0.23 -24.00 -17.37
N ILE A 440 -1.06 -24.23 -18.38
CA ILE A 440 -0.67 -24.88 -19.63
C ILE A 440 -0.62 -23.83 -20.74
N TYR A 441 0.48 -23.76 -21.47
CA TYR A 441 0.62 -22.88 -22.62
C TYR A 441 0.70 -23.68 -23.92
N HIS A 442 -0.22 -23.39 -24.85
CA HIS A 442 -0.38 -24.09 -26.11
C HIS A 442 -0.85 -23.11 -27.18
N GLN A 443 -0.13 -23.02 -28.32
CA GLN A 443 -0.50 -22.18 -29.47
C GLN A 443 -0.86 -20.73 -29.08
N ASN A 444 0.01 -20.07 -28.32
CA ASN A 444 -0.19 -18.70 -27.81
C ASN A 444 -1.41 -18.51 -26.91
N THR A 445 -2.04 -19.60 -26.47
CA THR A 445 -3.12 -19.59 -25.49
C THR A 445 -2.60 -20.10 -24.15
N LEU A 446 -2.90 -19.37 -23.09
CA LEU A 446 -2.58 -19.73 -21.72
C LEU A 446 -3.84 -20.18 -21.00
N TYR A 447 -3.81 -21.40 -20.47
CA TYR A 447 -4.87 -22.02 -19.69
C TYR A 447 -4.41 -22.07 -18.22
N PRO A 448 -4.85 -21.14 -17.36
CA PRO A 448 -4.46 -21.15 -15.96
C PRO A 448 -5.07 -22.36 -15.26
N ILE A 449 -4.30 -22.98 -14.37
CA ILE A 449 -4.80 -24.06 -13.51
C ILE A 449 -5.41 -23.38 -12.29
N ALA A 450 -6.71 -23.60 -12.05
CA ALA A 450 -7.42 -22.95 -10.95
C ALA A 450 -7.34 -23.74 -9.62
N ASP A 451 -7.22 -25.06 -9.71
CA ASP A 451 -7.23 -25.95 -8.54
C ASP A 451 -5.81 -26.44 -8.19
N PRO A 452 -5.28 -26.13 -7.00
CA PRO A 452 -3.95 -26.56 -6.56
C PRO A 452 -3.75 -28.07 -6.57
N GLN A 453 -4.78 -28.85 -6.24
CA GLN A 453 -4.66 -30.31 -6.25
C GLN A 453 -4.52 -30.82 -7.70
N THR A 454 -5.29 -30.28 -8.64
CA THR A 454 -5.16 -30.55 -10.08
C THR A 454 -3.76 -30.17 -10.59
N ALA A 455 -3.18 -29.04 -10.15
CA ALA A 455 -1.81 -28.66 -10.51
C ALA A 455 -0.79 -29.69 -10.02
N ASN A 456 -1.00 -30.21 -8.80
CA ASN A 456 -0.16 -31.24 -8.22
C ASN A 456 -0.32 -32.59 -8.94
N ASP A 457 -1.55 -32.99 -9.24
CA ASP A 457 -1.88 -34.22 -9.98
C ASP A 457 -1.23 -34.18 -11.39
N ILE A 458 -1.36 -33.06 -12.11
CA ILE A 458 -0.69 -32.82 -13.41
C ILE A 458 0.83 -32.92 -13.29
N THR A 459 1.41 -32.36 -12.22
CA THR A 459 2.86 -32.41 -11.99
C THR A 459 3.35 -33.83 -11.79
N TRP A 460 2.62 -34.65 -11.02
CA TRP A 460 2.90 -36.07 -10.83
C TRP A 460 2.81 -36.85 -12.14
N PHE A 461 1.68 -36.77 -12.83
CA PHE A 461 1.44 -37.54 -14.06
C PHE A 461 2.29 -37.08 -15.25
N ARG A 462 2.80 -35.84 -15.24
CA ARG A 462 3.82 -35.43 -16.20
C ARG A 462 5.11 -36.24 -16.05
N GLN A 463 5.50 -36.58 -14.82
CA GLN A 463 6.69 -37.39 -14.53
C GLN A 463 6.39 -38.89 -14.61
N HIS A 464 5.18 -39.29 -14.26
CA HIS A 464 4.71 -40.68 -14.23
C HIS A 464 3.41 -40.83 -15.04
N PRO A 465 3.44 -40.70 -16.39
CA PRO A 465 2.22 -40.73 -17.22
C PRO A 465 1.43 -42.04 -17.10
N GLN A 466 2.14 -43.13 -16.80
CA GLN A 466 1.58 -44.44 -16.49
C GLN A 466 1.97 -44.79 -15.05
N THR A 467 0.99 -45.02 -14.19
CA THR A 467 1.20 -45.34 -12.77
C THR A 467 0.56 -46.68 -12.46
N LYS A 468 1.32 -47.62 -11.87
CA LYS A 468 0.78 -48.88 -11.35
C LYS A 468 0.64 -48.81 -9.83
N ILE A 469 -0.51 -49.20 -9.31
CA ILE A 469 -0.90 -49.16 -7.91
C ILE A 469 -1.27 -50.58 -7.48
N ALA A 470 -0.63 -51.07 -6.42
CA ALA A 470 -1.04 -52.33 -5.79
C ALA A 470 -2.27 -52.07 -4.93
N ALA A 471 -3.29 -52.89 -5.09
CA ALA A 471 -4.49 -52.86 -4.26
C ALA A 471 -5.01 -54.29 -4.05
N ASP A 472 -5.62 -54.53 -2.90
CA ASP A 472 -6.11 -55.86 -2.53
C ASP A 472 -7.29 -56.29 -3.39
N ASP A 473 -8.22 -55.36 -3.61
CA ASP A 473 -9.39 -55.53 -4.45
C ASP A 473 -9.80 -54.21 -5.13
N ALA A 474 -10.93 -54.22 -5.83
CA ALA A 474 -11.44 -53.03 -6.52
C ALA A 474 -11.98 -51.97 -5.54
N ALA A 475 -12.48 -52.36 -4.36
CA ALA A 475 -12.97 -51.42 -3.37
C ALA A 475 -11.82 -50.61 -2.75
N ASP A 476 -10.71 -51.29 -2.42
CA ASP A 476 -9.47 -50.69 -1.92
C ASP A 476 -8.89 -49.70 -2.95
N PHE A 477 -8.70 -50.12 -4.20
CA PHE A 477 -8.23 -49.23 -5.27
C PHE A 477 -9.15 -48.03 -5.46
N TYR A 478 -10.46 -48.25 -5.42
CA TYR A 478 -11.42 -47.19 -5.59
C TYR A 478 -11.34 -46.13 -4.49
N GLN A 479 -11.39 -46.56 -3.23
CA GLN A 479 -11.40 -45.64 -2.08
C GLN A 479 -10.08 -44.87 -1.96
N ASN A 480 -8.95 -45.55 -2.17
CA ASN A 480 -7.64 -44.99 -1.88
C ASN A 480 -6.98 -44.27 -3.07
N ALA A 481 -7.38 -44.57 -4.31
CA ALA A 481 -6.80 -43.95 -5.50
C ALA A 481 -7.84 -43.31 -6.42
N LEU A 482 -8.87 -44.05 -6.84
CA LEU A 482 -9.71 -43.61 -7.94
C LEU A 482 -10.74 -42.53 -7.55
N ALA A 483 -11.41 -42.70 -6.42
CA ALA A 483 -12.43 -41.76 -5.93
C ALA A 483 -11.89 -40.31 -5.86
N PRO A 484 -10.78 -40.02 -5.15
CA PRO A 484 -10.28 -38.65 -5.06
C PRO A 484 -9.87 -38.08 -6.43
N LEU A 485 -9.31 -38.88 -7.34
CA LEU A 485 -8.94 -38.41 -8.69
C LEU A 485 -10.17 -38.13 -9.56
N SER A 486 -11.17 -39.02 -9.52
CA SER A 486 -12.38 -38.92 -10.35
C SER A 486 -13.29 -37.74 -9.99
N GLN A 487 -13.16 -37.18 -8.78
CA GLN A 487 -13.82 -35.93 -8.41
C GLN A 487 -13.33 -34.74 -9.25
N ARG A 488 -12.03 -34.72 -9.59
CA ARG A 488 -11.37 -33.62 -10.31
C ARG A 488 -11.12 -33.89 -11.78
N HIS A 489 -11.07 -35.15 -12.19
CA HIS A 489 -10.60 -35.58 -13.49
C HIS A 489 -11.60 -36.51 -14.17
N GLN A 490 -11.56 -36.54 -15.50
CA GLN A 490 -12.41 -37.43 -16.27
C GLN A 490 -11.82 -38.84 -16.30
N LEU A 491 -12.69 -39.84 -16.29
CA LEU A 491 -12.33 -41.22 -16.56
C LEU A 491 -12.81 -41.58 -17.96
N THR A 492 -11.92 -41.99 -18.85
CA THR A 492 -12.24 -42.36 -20.24
C THR A 492 -11.65 -43.73 -20.56
N ASN A 493 -12.36 -44.50 -21.40
CA ASN A 493 -11.88 -45.75 -22.00
C ASN A 493 -11.73 -46.96 -21.06
N ASN A 494 -12.72 -47.23 -20.21
CA ASN A 494 -12.50 -48.15 -19.10
C ASN A 494 -12.83 -49.61 -19.41
N GLN A 495 -11.81 -50.43 -19.68
CA GLN A 495 -11.90 -51.91 -19.73
C GLN A 495 -12.53 -52.51 -18.45
N LEU A 496 -12.41 -51.80 -17.33
CA LEU A 496 -12.90 -52.19 -16.02
C LEU A 496 -14.27 -51.60 -15.66
N ILE A 497 -14.81 -50.63 -16.40
CA ILE A 497 -16.08 -49.99 -16.09
C ILE A 497 -17.11 -50.37 -17.16
N ARG A 498 -18.26 -50.90 -16.73
CA ARG A 498 -19.36 -51.31 -17.60
C ARG A 498 -20.64 -50.58 -17.18
N PRO A 499 -21.56 -50.25 -18.09
CA PRO A 499 -22.86 -49.71 -17.72
C PRO A 499 -23.61 -50.68 -16.81
N ALA A 500 -24.19 -50.17 -15.72
CA ALA A 500 -25.08 -50.93 -14.86
C ALA A 500 -26.40 -51.22 -15.59
N PRO A 501 -27.02 -52.41 -15.39
CA PRO A 501 -28.36 -52.67 -15.88
C PRO A 501 -29.39 -51.72 -15.21
N PRO A 502 -30.50 -51.37 -15.88
CA PRO A 502 -31.52 -50.50 -15.30
C PRO A 502 -32.09 -51.10 -14.02
N ALA A 503 -31.95 -50.40 -12.90
CA ALA A 503 -32.52 -50.82 -11.63
C ALA A 503 -33.98 -50.34 -11.54
N ALA A 504 -34.93 -51.26 -11.60
CA ALA A 504 -36.37 -50.95 -11.55
C ALA A 504 -36.85 -50.42 -10.19
N ASP A 505 -36.13 -50.75 -9.10
CA ASP A 505 -36.52 -50.44 -7.71
C ASP A 505 -35.51 -49.55 -6.96
N ALA A 506 -34.66 -48.80 -7.67
CA ALA A 506 -33.70 -47.91 -7.00
C ALA A 506 -34.39 -46.71 -6.34
N ALA A 507 -34.00 -46.39 -5.10
CA ALA A 507 -34.46 -45.19 -4.42
C ALA A 507 -34.11 -43.93 -5.25
N ALA A 508 -35.05 -43.00 -5.36
CA ALA A 508 -34.84 -41.76 -6.11
C ALA A 508 -33.72 -40.91 -5.46
N PRO A 509 -32.86 -40.27 -6.26
CA PRO A 509 -31.83 -39.39 -5.74
C PRO A 509 -32.45 -38.15 -5.08
N ARG A 510 -31.78 -37.62 -4.06
CA ARG A 510 -32.24 -36.44 -3.30
C ARG A 510 -31.23 -35.31 -3.37
N ALA A 511 -31.67 -34.11 -3.70
CA ALA A 511 -30.83 -32.92 -3.71
C ALA A 511 -30.71 -32.33 -2.30
N GLN A 512 -29.49 -31.97 -1.91
CA GLN A 512 -29.16 -31.49 -0.57
C GLN A 512 -28.14 -30.34 -0.66
N ILE A 513 -28.17 -29.43 0.30
CA ILE A 513 -27.16 -28.41 0.51
C ILE A 513 -26.64 -28.51 1.93
N TYR A 514 -25.33 -28.65 2.08
CA TYR A 514 -24.65 -28.68 3.36
C TYR A 514 -24.04 -27.32 3.68
N LEU A 515 -24.36 -26.81 4.86
CA LEU A 515 -23.72 -25.63 5.43
C LEU A 515 -22.51 -26.03 6.26
N ASP A 516 -21.39 -25.34 6.01
CA ASP A 516 -20.16 -25.45 6.79
C ASP A 516 -19.59 -24.07 7.07
N GLU A 517 -19.12 -23.85 8.30
CA GLU A 517 -18.54 -22.58 8.72
C GLU A 517 -17.02 -22.72 8.89
N GLN A 518 -16.25 -21.96 8.11
CA GLN A 518 -14.79 -21.93 8.20
C GLN A 518 -14.30 -20.48 8.16
N ASN A 519 -13.52 -20.07 9.17
CA ASN A 519 -12.91 -18.74 9.26
C ASN A 519 -13.90 -17.57 9.12
N GLY A 520 -15.13 -17.72 9.61
CA GLY A 520 -16.18 -16.70 9.54
C GLY A 520 -16.96 -16.64 8.21
N ASN A 521 -16.61 -17.49 7.23
CA ASN A 521 -17.36 -17.68 6.00
C ASN A 521 -18.23 -18.93 6.08
N ILE A 522 -19.48 -18.80 5.65
CA ILE A 522 -20.43 -19.92 5.51
C ILE A 522 -20.36 -20.41 4.07
N THR A 523 -19.99 -21.66 3.88
CA THR A 523 -19.94 -22.31 2.58
C THR A 523 -21.18 -23.17 2.36
N PHE A 524 -21.82 -23.01 1.21
CA PHE A 524 -22.96 -23.80 0.75
C PHE A 524 -22.44 -24.88 -0.21
N ARG A 525 -22.44 -26.14 0.24
CA ARG A 525 -21.95 -27.27 -0.55
C ARG A 525 -23.14 -28.03 -1.14
N PRO A 526 -23.41 -27.92 -2.45
CA PRO A 526 -24.44 -28.72 -3.09
C PRO A 526 -24.01 -30.19 -3.11
N ALA A 527 -24.97 -31.10 -2.92
CA ALA A 527 -24.74 -32.53 -3.00
C ALA A 527 -26.01 -33.25 -3.44
N VAL A 528 -25.86 -34.35 -4.16
CA VAL A 528 -26.96 -35.25 -4.52
C VAL A 528 -26.72 -36.61 -3.86
N GLN A 529 -27.66 -37.02 -3.03
CA GLN A 529 -27.67 -38.32 -2.37
C GLN A 529 -28.27 -39.36 -3.32
N TYR A 530 -27.42 -40.19 -3.90
CA TYR A 530 -27.79 -41.42 -4.61
C TYR A 530 -27.86 -42.61 -3.63
N PRO A 531 -28.47 -43.75 -3.99
CA PRO A 531 -28.58 -44.92 -3.10
C PRO A 531 -27.25 -45.39 -2.52
N GLU A 532 -26.20 -45.35 -3.34
CA GLU A 532 -24.89 -45.87 -2.98
C GLU A 532 -23.94 -44.83 -2.35
N ARG A 533 -24.21 -43.52 -2.53
CA ARG A 533 -23.35 -42.44 -2.04
C ARG A 533 -23.90 -41.03 -2.24
N LEU A 534 -23.25 -40.07 -1.57
CA LEU A 534 -23.39 -38.64 -1.78
C LEU A 534 -22.37 -38.16 -2.83
N ILE A 535 -22.81 -37.38 -3.82
CA ILE A 535 -21.95 -36.85 -4.90
C ILE A 535 -22.10 -35.32 -5.00
N ASP A 536 -20.99 -34.61 -5.15
CA ASP A 536 -21.02 -33.18 -5.51
C ASP A 536 -21.40 -33.04 -7.00
N PRO A 537 -22.51 -32.34 -7.34
CA PRO A 537 -22.96 -32.16 -8.71
C PRO A 537 -21.94 -31.43 -9.61
N THR A 538 -20.98 -30.69 -9.03
CA THR A 538 -19.89 -30.03 -9.78
C THR A 538 -18.71 -30.96 -10.06
N SER A 539 -18.64 -32.12 -9.38
CA SER A 539 -17.59 -33.12 -9.60
C SER A 539 -17.86 -33.97 -10.85
N ARG A 540 -16.79 -34.51 -11.43
CA ARG A 540 -16.87 -35.48 -12.55
C ARG A 540 -16.95 -36.93 -12.09
N GLU A 541 -17.18 -37.15 -10.80
CA GLU A 541 -17.17 -38.48 -10.21
C GLU A 541 -18.31 -39.35 -10.79
N PRO A 542 -18.01 -40.49 -11.42
CA PRO A 542 -19.03 -41.40 -11.88
C PRO A 542 -19.63 -42.19 -10.71
N ARG A 543 -20.91 -42.58 -10.84
CA ARG A 543 -21.57 -43.49 -9.90
C ARG A 543 -21.11 -44.92 -10.13
N LEU A 544 -20.08 -45.35 -9.40
CA LEU A 544 -19.48 -46.68 -9.57
C LEU A 544 -19.83 -47.60 -8.41
N GLN A 545 -20.21 -48.83 -8.75
CA GLN A 545 -20.41 -49.94 -7.82
C GLN A 545 -19.44 -51.06 -8.15
N THR A 546 -18.70 -51.56 -7.15
CA THR A 546 -17.74 -52.67 -7.33
C THR A 546 -18.44 -54.01 -7.53
N THR A 547 -17.90 -54.86 -8.39
CA THR A 547 -18.35 -56.25 -8.60
C THR A 547 -17.39 -57.26 -7.95
N ALA A 548 -17.85 -58.51 -7.78
CA ALA A 548 -17.04 -59.60 -7.21
C ALA A 548 -15.81 -59.94 -8.08
N GLU A 549 -15.89 -59.72 -9.38
CA GLU A 549 -14.80 -59.92 -10.35
C GLU A 549 -13.77 -58.78 -10.29
N GLY A 550 -14.03 -57.72 -9.51
CA GLY A 550 -13.19 -56.53 -9.40
C GLY A 550 -13.32 -55.60 -10.61
N HIS A 551 -14.48 -55.58 -11.24
CA HIS A 551 -14.89 -54.54 -12.19
C HIS A 551 -15.79 -53.50 -11.50
N TYR A 552 -16.19 -52.47 -12.25
CA TYR A 552 -17.14 -51.45 -11.79
C TYR A 552 -18.37 -51.41 -12.69
N LEU A 553 -19.54 -51.29 -12.07
CA LEU A 553 -20.79 -50.98 -12.76
C LEU A 553 -21.08 -49.48 -12.59
N GLN A 554 -21.24 -48.78 -13.72
CA GLN A 554 -21.54 -47.36 -13.77
C GLN A 554 -23.05 -47.13 -13.89
N HIS A 555 -23.60 -46.46 -12.89
CA HIS A 555 -24.99 -46.01 -12.88
C HIS A 555 -25.11 -44.59 -13.49
N PRO A 556 -26.22 -44.26 -14.17
CA PRO A 556 -26.42 -42.93 -14.75
C PRO A 556 -26.64 -41.88 -13.66
N ARG A 557 -26.09 -40.67 -13.83
CA ARG A 557 -26.42 -39.52 -12.96
C ARG A 557 -27.74 -38.91 -13.39
N ASP A 558 -28.49 -38.36 -12.44
CA ASP A 558 -29.70 -37.59 -12.70
C ASP A 558 -29.30 -36.14 -13.02
N GLU A 559 -28.93 -35.90 -14.27
CA GLU A 559 -28.45 -34.59 -14.74
C GLU A 559 -29.52 -33.50 -14.58
N ALA A 560 -30.81 -33.86 -14.67
CA ALA A 560 -31.91 -32.92 -14.50
C ALA A 560 -32.01 -32.45 -13.05
N LEU A 561 -31.91 -33.37 -12.08
CA LEU A 561 -31.89 -33.04 -10.66
C LEU A 561 -30.65 -32.21 -10.29
N GLU A 562 -29.48 -32.60 -10.78
CA GLU A 562 -28.22 -31.91 -10.51
C GLU A 562 -28.22 -30.48 -11.07
N THR A 563 -28.69 -30.30 -12.31
CA THR A 563 -28.81 -28.98 -12.94
C THR A 563 -29.79 -28.09 -12.16
N ARG A 564 -30.97 -28.64 -11.80
CA ARG A 564 -31.97 -27.91 -10.99
C ARG A 564 -31.39 -27.46 -9.64
N LEU A 565 -30.64 -28.32 -8.96
CA LEU A 565 -29.97 -28.00 -7.70
C LEU A 565 -28.99 -26.83 -7.88
N LEU A 566 -28.11 -26.91 -8.88
CA LEU A 566 -27.10 -25.88 -9.14
C LEU A 566 -27.72 -24.55 -9.57
N ASP A 567 -28.73 -24.56 -10.42
CA ASP A 567 -29.41 -23.34 -10.87
C ASP A 567 -30.21 -22.68 -9.75
N THR A 568 -30.88 -23.48 -8.92
CA THR A 568 -31.53 -22.96 -7.71
C THR A 568 -30.50 -22.30 -6.79
N LEU A 569 -29.35 -22.95 -6.57
CA LEU A 569 -28.28 -22.41 -5.72
C LEU A 569 -27.71 -21.10 -6.27
N ARG A 570 -27.40 -21.03 -7.57
CA ARG A 570 -26.94 -19.79 -8.24
C ARG A 570 -27.95 -18.65 -8.11
N GLY A 571 -29.23 -18.97 -8.10
CA GLY A 571 -30.32 -18.00 -7.95
C GLY A 571 -30.52 -17.45 -6.53
N LEU A 572 -29.90 -18.04 -5.50
CA LEU A 572 -30.14 -17.61 -4.12
C LEU A 572 -29.45 -16.28 -3.76
N HIS A 573 -28.32 -15.95 -4.39
CA HIS A 573 -27.54 -14.74 -4.05
C HIS A 573 -26.72 -14.23 -5.25
N PRO A 574 -26.53 -12.91 -5.44
CA PRO A 574 -25.68 -12.37 -6.51
C PRO A 574 -24.27 -12.96 -6.55
N ASP A 575 -23.62 -13.13 -5.40
CA ASP A 575 -22.29 -13.74 -5.29
C ASP A 575 -22.25 -15.21 -5.73
N PHE A 576 -23.40 -15.89 -5.84
CA PHE A 576 -23.48 -17.28 -6.31
C PHE A 576 -23.64 -17.39 -7.83
N ALA A 577 -23.92 -16.29 -8.54
CA ALA A 577 -24.23 -16.30 -9.96
C ALA A 577 -23.07 -16.82 -10.83
N ALA A 578 -21.82 -16.58 -10.41
CA ALA A 578 -20.62 -17.07 -11.11
C ALA A 578 -20.36 -18.59 -10.91
N GLY A 579 -21.14 -19.27 -10.06
CA GLY A 579 -20.93 -20.66 -9.68
C GLY A 579 -20.04 -20.80 -8.43
N ALA A 580 -19.54 -22.01 -8.20
CA ALA A 580 -18.70 -22.31 -7.04
C ALA A 580 -17.39 -21.48 -7.02
N PRO A 581 -16.87 -21.11 -5.84
CA PRO A 581 -17.37 -21.46 -4.50
C PRO A 581 -18.58 -20.62 -4.06
N TYR A 582 -19.59 -21.27 -3.49
CA TYR A 582 -20.78 -20.61 -2.94
C TYR A 582 -20.53 -20.25 -1.47
N GLN A 583 -20.04 -19.03 -1.24
CA GLN A 583 -19.68 -18.57 0.10
C GLN A 583 -20.31 -17.21 0.41
N LEU A 584 -20.77 -17.06 1.64
CA LEU A 584 -21.22 -15.79 2.19
C LEU A 584 -20.52 -15.54 3.52
N THR A 585 -20.33 -14.27 3.82
CA THR A 585 -19.99 -13.85 5.17
C THR A 585 -21.19 -14.02 6.10
N ALA A 586 -20.94 -14.11 7.40
CA ALA A 586 -22.03 -14.15 8.37
C ALA A 586 -22.96 -12.93 8.32
N TYR A 587 -22.43 -11.76 7.96
CA TYR A 587 -23.25 -10.55 7.80
C TYR A 587 -24.26 -10.72 6.66
N GLN A 588 -23.81 -11.14 5.48
CA GLN A 588 -24.68 -11.39 4.31
C GLN A 588 -25.73 -12.47 4.58
N LEU A 589 -25.38 -13.48 5.37
CA LEU A 589 -26.29 -14.56 5.77
C LEU A 589 -27.49 -14.04 6.58
N LEU A 590 -27.26 -13.05 7.45
CA LEU A 590 -28.24 -12.49 8.39
C LEU A 590 -29.01 -11.30 7.81
N GLU A 591 -28.42 -10.61 6.85
CA GLU A 591 -28.99 -9.41 6.23
C GLU A 591 -30.36 -9.70 5.63
N ASN A 592 -31.35 -8.84 5.95
CA ASN A 592 -32.71 -8.90 5.42
C ASN A 592 -33.40 -10.29 5.53
N HIS A 593 -33.06 -11.07 6.56
CA HIS A 593 -33.59 -12.43 6.75
C HIS A 593 -33.26 -13.40 5.60
N TRP A 594 -32.18 -13.14 4.85
CA TRP A 594 -31.83 -13.88 3.63
C TRP A 594 -31.84 -15.41 3.81
N LEU A 595 -31.28 -15.94 4.91
CA LEU A 595 -31.25 -17.39 5.14
C LEU A 595 -32.64 -18.03 5.27
N LEU A 596 -33.64 -17.31 5.80
CA LEU A 596 -35.02 -17.82 5.89
C LEU A 596 -35.65 -17.92 4.50
N ASP A 597 -35.47 -16.88 3.68
CA ASP A 597 -36.01 -16.83 2.32
C ASP A 597 -35.30 -17.84 1.41
N ALA A 598 -33.98 -18.01 1.58
CA ALA A 598 -33.21 -19.05 0.92
C ALA A 598 -33.68 -20.45 1.33
N ALA A 599 -33.87 -20.73 2.62
CA ALA A 599 -34.38 -22.02 3.10
C ALA A 599 -35.80 -22.32 2.59
N ASP A 600 -36.68 -21.32 2.53
CA ASP A 600 -38.01 -21.45 1.94
C ASP A 600 -37.96 -21.76 0.44
N THR A 601 -37.04 -21.11 -0.29
CA THR A 601 -36.83 -21.36 -1.73
C THR A 601 -36.33 -22.79 -1.97
N LEU A 602 -35.35 -23.24 -1.19
CA LEU A 602 -34.83 -24.61 -1.26
C LEU A 602 -35.89 -25.65 -0.95
N ARG A 603 -36.69 -25.44 0.11
CA ARG A 603 -37.79 -26.32 0.48
C ARG A 603 -38.85 -26.43 -0.64
N LYS A 604 -39.20 -25.31 -1.29
CA LYS A 604 -40.13 -25.31 -2.44
C LYS A 604 -39.57 -26.05 -3.65
N ALA A 605 -38.26 -26.07 -3.81
CA ALA A 605 -37.55 -26.77 -4.88
C ALA A 605 -37.26 -28.25 -4.56
N ASP A 606 -37.73 -28.77 -3.42
CA ASP A 606 -37.44 -30.11 -2.91
C ASP A 606 -35.93 -30.36 -2.73
N ILE A 607 -35.23 -29.37 -2.14
CA ILE A 607 -33.81 -29.43 -1.81
C ILE A 607 -33.66 -29.36 -0.27
N GLU A 608 -33.06 -30.38 0.33
CA GLU A 608 -32.86 -30.45 1.78
C GLU A 608 -31.69 -29.53 2.21
N LEU A 609 -31.93 -28.62 3.15
CA LEU A 609 -30.86 -27.81 3.77
C LEU A 609 -30.37 -28.47 5.07
N LEU A 610 -29.10 -28.87 5.10
CA LEU A 610 -28.46 -29.58 6.19
C LEU A 610 -27.29 -28.76 6.77
N GLY A 611 -26.84 -29.10 7.98
CA GLY A 611 -25.64 -28.47 8.59
C GLY A 611 -25.88 -27.16 9.34
N LEU A 612 -27.13 -26.73 9.58
CA LEU A 612 -27.43 -25.56 10.42
C LEU A 612 -26.80 -25.64 11.82
N LYS A 613 -26.69 -26.85 12.38
CA LYS A 613 -26.04 -27.11 13.67
C LYS A 613 -24.51 -26.96 13.64
N ASN A 614 -23.91 -26.92 12.45
CA ASN A 614 -22.47 -26.78 12.25
C ASN A 614 -22.02 -25.31 12.23
N LEU A 615 -22.96 -24.36 12.24
CA LEU A 615 -22.68 -22.93 12.36
C LEU A 615 -22.33 -22.61 13.82
N LYS A 616 -21.03 -22.57 14.11
CA LYS A 616 -20.49 -22.44 15.47
C LYS A 616 -20.71 -21.04 16.03
N HIS A 617 -20.54 -20.01 15.21
CA HIS A 617 -20.64 -18.62 15.68
C HIS A 617 -22.04 -18.03 15.49
N TYR A 618 -22.92 -18.69 14.71
CA TYR A 618 -24.24 -18.18 14.35
C TYR A 618 -25.32 -19.28 14.38
N PRO A 619 -25.73 -19.76 15.56
CA PRO A 619 -26.84 -20.69 15.67
C PRO A 619 -28.13 -20.01 15.22
N TYR A 620 -28.62 -20.38 14.04
CA TYR A 620 -29.78 -19.76 13.41
C TYR A 620 -30.99 -20.70 13.43
N ASN A 621 -32.17 -20.19 13.78
CA ASN A 621 -33.42 -20.94 13.79
C ASN A 621 -34.25 -20.60 12.55
N LEU A 622 -34.67 -21.63 11.80
CA LEU A 622 -35.47 -21.45 10.58
C LEU A 622 -36.96 -21.18 10.83
N ASN A 623 -37.43 -21.19 12.07
CA ASN A 623 -38.82 -20.88 12.40
C ASN A 623 -39.09 -19.37 12.29
N ARG A 624 -40.06 -18.98 11.46
CA ARG A 624 -40.52 -17.58 11.38
C ARG A 624 -41.26 -17.19 12.67
N PRO A 625 -40.90 -16.08 13.33
CA PRO A 625 -41.65 -15.59 14.49
C PRO A 625 -43.04 -15.10 14.05
N THR A 626 -44.10 -15.64 14.66
CA THR A 626 -45.47 -15.14 14.50
C THR A 626 -45.75 -14.06 15.53
N LEU A 627 -45.81 -12.80 15.11
CA LEU A 627 -46.28 -11.69 15.94
C LEU A 627 -47.81 -11.64 15.88
N SER A 628 -48.48 -11.88 17.00
CA SER A 628 -49.91 -11.58 17.17
C SER A 628 -50.06 -10.38 18.10
N THR A 629 -50.62 -9.29 17.59
CA THR A 629 -50.94 -8.10 18.38
C THR A 629 -52.37 -8.22 18.91
N ARG A 630 -52.52 -8.31 20.24
CA ARG A 630 -53.80 -8.07 20.92
C ARG A 630 -53.72 -6.70 21.58
N SER A 631 -54.66 -5.81 21.24
CA SER A 631 -54.86 -4.55 21.96
C SER A 631 -55.82 -4.80 23.11
N GLU A 632 -55.34 -4.72 24.36
CA GLU A 632 -56.22 -4.59 25.51
C GLU A 632 -56.34 -3.10 25.85
N SER A 633 -57.57 -2.58 25.81
CA SER A 633 -57.91 -1.23 26.25
C SER A 633 -57.80 -1.17 27.77
N GLY A 634 -56.78 -0.49 28.27
CA GLY A 634 -56.61 -0.24 29.70
C GLY A 634 -57.80 0.53 30.27
N ILE A 635 -58.52 -0.08 31.20
CA ILE A 635 -59.27 0.63 32.22
C ILE A 635 -58.57 0.32 33.54
N ASP A 636 -57.96 1.38 34.07
CA ASP A 636 -57.19 1.46 35.30
C ASP A 636 -58.16 1.59 36.50
N TRP A 637 -57.93 0.85 37.58
CA TRP A 637 -58.49 1.16 38.91
C TRP A 637 -57.43 1.00 40.00
#